data_AF-A0A4R0F8X4-F1
#
_entry.id   AF-A0A4R0F8X4-F1
#
_cell.length_a   1.000
_cell.length_b   1.000
_cell.length_c   1.000
_cell.angle_alpha   90.00
_cell.angle_beta   90.00
_cell.angle_gamma   90.00
#
_symmetry.space_group_name_H-M   'P 1'
#
loop_
_entity.id
_entity.type
_entity.pdbx_description
1 polymer ?
#
loop_
_entity_poly.entity_id
_entity_poly.type
_entity_poly.pdbx_seq_one_letter_code
_entity_poly.pdbx_strand_id
1 'polypeptide(L)'
;MKNKSLATVQLLDLLGNPIPKVQYEIKNSKTGQHVVHGSTNSKGCLHEIQRDKGTVLDVYVKSLFGGRMKKVQTFTMSKDRMLVKVISPKVLLELKTIENKGSEGSYKRKSHTVKKGETLFSIAQQHHTTVRVLERLNEIKDPNKISIGQAIKLPLNTPATGNNTSIDRKPNPQNNKSQSAEKSKKETKQADKGIVNTFEEYEKKALEQLNEWYEEGKKALSDAIKIDMKENRSQDGGTPKTDTFNLCKTNPQCISQGKSELIREVNIRLAGFGGALPTDEFTPLTAECIKQFQRDYMGVPETGKICGSILAALDKFRDEYGIAKFIDSFKCSCGKCSGFGMRRIGTFTFENYQKTSDKYVKVQKTIKESEGMHRSLVWGLKAMMFYFDKEINPKGYKIAKISSGYRCVDNNLKNRRATTNHMGTAIDIVIYNKNSQVVSLDELENTVRKEWFCTYLNATMGWSNNRFGLERLSHGATTWIHLDVREFSDEFKIDKLFSKTANGLNGDYLVNLFRRDGKASTILGCTGLATAPMNSPALKDSSLEELIKQLGSAISHGEGNYESYNTGTIKNKVIHSFLYPAKGTVTNKTINQIIESYTLSPRDTSRMFAVGKYQITPDPMREAKLKLKLSGNEKFDENLQERIFREYLIPSKRPKLGNFVLKGIGNTEDAQYEAAKEWASIATPQGYQISQNCGGHISDGTKSFYESTANHANKKSTEMVKEILEKINQYHQQ
;
A
#
# COMPACT_ATOMS: atom_id res chain seq x y z
N MET A 1 24.87 -34.92 24.08
CA MET A 1 23.80 -35.17 23.10
C MET A 1 23.89 -34.12 21.98
N LYS A 2 24.56 -34.41 20.84
CA LYS A 2 25.03 -33.34 19.91
C LYS A 2 24.11 -32.99 18.71
N ASN A 3 22.95 -33.62 18.51
CA ASN A 3 22.11 -33.39 17.32
C ASN A 3 20.64 -32.99 17.60
N LYS A 4 20.30 -32.58 18.83
CA LYS A 4 18.95 -32.04 19.12
C LYS A 4 18.84 -30.56 18.70
N SER A 5 17.61 -30.13 18.49
CA SER A 5 17.17 -28.79 18.11
C SER A 5 15.89 -28.46 18.88
N LEU A 6 15.76 -27.21 19.29
CA LEU A 6 14.67 -26.70 20.11
C LEU A 6 13.95 -25.59 19.33
N ALA A 7 12.64 -25.72 19.10
CA ALA A 7 11.88 -24.77 18.30
C ALA A 7 10.62 -24.29 19.01
N THR A 8 10.48 -22.97 19.11
CA THR A 8 9.24 -22.31 19.55
C THR A 8 8.58 -21.71 18.31
N VAL A 9 7.31 -22.06 18.09
CA VAL A 9 6.51 -21.51 16.99
C VAL A 9 5.61 -20.41 17.56
N GLN A 10 5.48 -19.28 16.87
CA GLN A 10 4.67 -18.13 17.29
C GLN A 10 3.66 -17.77 16.19
N LEU A 11 2.37 -17.76 16.52
CA LEU A 11 1.30 -17.33 15.62
C LEU A 11 1.05 -15.83 15.81
N LEU A 12 1.15 -15.08 14.71
CA LEU A 12 0.91 -13.64 14.65
C LEU A 12 -0.24 -13.34 13.68
N ASP A 13 -0.95 -12.23 13.89
CA ASP A 13 -1.93 -11.69 12.97
C ASP A 13 -1.28 -10.87 11.83
N LEU A 14 -2.09 -10.36 10.91
CA LEU A 14 -1.60 -9.58 9.75
C LEU A 14 -0.92 -8.26 10.16
N LEU A 15 -1.12 -7.77 11.38
CA LEU A 15 -0.48 -6.57 11.93
C LEU A 15 0.75 -6.91 12.81
N GLY A 16 1.05 -8.21 12.99
CA GLY A 16 2.14 -8.70 13.84
C GLY A 16 1.76 -8.91 15.31
N ASN A 17 0.48 -8.75 15.69
CA ASN A 17 0.00 -9.01 17.05
C ASN A 17 0.00 -10.52 17.34
N PRO A 18 0.39 -10.99 18.53
CA PRO A 18 0.27 -12.41 18.88
C PRO A 18 -1.18 -12.88 18.90
N ILE A 19 -1.45 -14.10 18.43
CA ILE A 19 -2.80 -14.70 18.47
C ILE A 19 -2.88 -15.75 19.58
N PRO A 20 -3.54 -15.47 20.73
CA PRO A 20 -3.67 -16.40 21.84
C PRO A 20 -4.86 -17.36 21.66
N LYS A 21 -4.87 -18.44 22.46
CA LYS A 21 -5.95 -19.45 22.53
C LYS A 21 -6.27 -20.15 21.21
N VAL A 22 -5.36 -20.10 20.24
CA VAL A 22 -5.49 -20.79 18.94
C VAL A 22 -5.12 -22.25 19.12
N GLN A 23 -6.09 -23.14 18.91
CA GLN A 23 -5.87 -24.59 18.92
C GLN A 23 -5.00 -25.02 17.74
N TYR A 24 -3.91 -25.74 18.01
CA TYR A 24 -2.92 -26.16 17.02
C TYR A 24 -2.54 -27.64 17.17
N GLU A 25 -1.91 -28.18 16.12
CA GLU A 25 -1.37 -29.55 16.07
C GLU A 25 -0.10 -29.55 15.21
N ILE A 26 0.96 -30.24 15.67
CA ILE A 26 2.22 -30.41 14.95
C ILE A 26 2.37 -31.86 14.51
N LYS A 27 2.80 -32.08 13.27
CA LYS A 27 3.08 -33.41 12.73
C LYS A 27 4.46 -33.48 12.09
N ASN A 28 5.09 -34.66 12.14
CA ASN A 28 6.25 -34.94 11.32
C ASN A 28 5.81 -35.00 9.84
N SER A 29 6.39 -34.14 9.00
CA SER A 29 5.97 -33.97 7.60
C SER A 29 6.23 -35.21 6.73
N LYS A 30 7.16 -36.10 7.15
CA LYS A 30 7.47 -37.36 6.44
C LYS A 30 6.66 -38.56 6.91
N THR A 31 6.36 -38.67 8.20
CA THR A 31 5.68 -39.85 8.78
C THR A 31 4.22 -39.62 9.14
N GLY A 32 3.72 -38.38 9.06
CA GLY A 32 2.37 -38.00 9.51
C GLY A 32 2.17 -38.05 11.04
N GLN A 33 3.13 -38.59 11.78
CA GLN A 33 3.06 -38.83 13.21
C GLN A 33 2.84 -37.52 13.99
N HIS A 34 1.92 -37.56 14.94
CA HIS A 34 1.66 -36.45 15.86
C HIS A 34 2.87 -36.14 16.74
N VAL A 35 3.18 -34.86 16.92
CA VAL A 35 4.37 -34.37 17.65
C VAL A 35 3.98 -33.61 18.92
N VAL A 36 3.04 -32.67 18.83
CA VAL A 36 2.45 -31.93 19.97
C VAL A 36 1.19 -31.17 19.50
N HIS A 37 0.19 -31.07 20.36
CA HIS A 37 -1.00 -30.23 20.17
C HIS A 37 -1.24 -29.37 21.40
N GLY A 38 -2.00 -28.28 21.26
CA GLY A 38 -2.39 -27.45 22.40
C GLY A 38 -3.08 -26.17 21.95
N SER A 39 -3.05 -25.15 22.80
CA SER A 39 -3.48 -23.78 22.48
C SER A 39 -2.34 -22.80 22.63
N THR A 40 -2.29 -21.76 21.80
CA THR A 40 -1.28 -20.70 21.95
C THR A 40 -1.47 -19.90 23.23
N ASN A 41 -0.35 -19.50 23.85
CA ASN A 41 -0.35 -18.65 25.04
C ASN A 41 -0.64 -17.17 24.70
N SER A 42 -0.65 -16.29 25.72
CA SER A 42 -0.84 -14.83 25.56
C SER A 42 0.15 -14.17 24.60
N LYS A 43 1.41 -14.65 24.56
CA LYS A 43 2.46 -14.23 23.61
C LYS A 43 2.36 -14.96 22.25
N GLY A 44 1.25 -15.61 21.94
CA GLY A 44 0.97 -16.30 20.67
C GLY A 44 1.81 -17.57 20.41
N CYS A 45 2.55 -18.04 21.41
CA CYS A 45 3.51 -19.13 21.26
C CYS A 45 2.86 -20.49 21.50
N LEU A 46 3.33 -21.49 20.75
CA LEU A 46 3.08 -22.92 20.94
C LEU A 46 3.95 -23.47 22.08
N HIS A 47 3.73 -24.73 22.48
CA HIS A 47 4.67 -25.45 23.33
C HIS A 47 6.01 -25.63 22.61
N GLU A 48 7.10 -25.65 23.38
CA GLU A 48 8.46 -25.78 22.87
C GLU A 48 8.71 -27.20 22.33
N ILE A 49 9.31 -27.29 21.13
CA ILE A 49 9.43 -28.53 20.36
C ILE A 49 10.89 -28.96 20.32
N GLN A 50 11.25 -30.02 21.06
CA GLN A 50 12.59 -30.63 20.97
C GLN A 50 12.59 -31.84 20.02
N ARG A 51 13.34 -31.79 18.91
CA ARG A 51 13.53 -32.89 17.94
C ARG A 51 14.94 -32.85 17.35
N ASP A 52 15.33 -33.84 16.56
CA ASP A 52 16.66 -33.91 15.95
C ASP A 52 16.80 -32.93 14.77
N LYS A 53 17.99 -32.37 14.58
CA LYS A 53 18.29 -31.52 13.41
C LYS A 53 18.07 -32.32 12.13
N GLY A 54 17.42 -31.69 11.14
CA GLY A 54 16.92 -32.32 9.92
C GLY A 54 15.47 -32.82 9.99
N THR A 55 14.82 -32.83 11.17
CA THR A 55 13.38 -33.15 11.27
C THR A 55 12.55 -32.07 10.59
N VAL A 56 11.62 -32.48 9.72
CA VAL A 56 10.67 -31.58 9.05
C VAL A 56 9.31 -31.66 9.74
N LEU A 57 8.76 -30.51 10.12
CA LEU A 57 7.53 -30.38 10.90
C LEU A 57 6.48 -29.55 10.15
N ASP A 58 5.25 -30.05 10.13
CA ASP A 58 4.06 -29.36 9.65
C ASP A 58 3.28 -28.77 10.81
N VAL A 59 2.93 -27.49 10.72
CA VAL A 59 2.10 -26.74 11.68
C VAL A 59 0.66 -26.69 11.17
N TYR A 60 -0.28 -27.20 11.96
CA TYR A 60 -1.72 -27.13 11.70
C TYR A 60 -2.41 -26.25 12.76
N VAL A 61 -3.45 -25.53 12.33
CA VAL A 61 -4.29 -24.65 13.17
C VAL A 61 -5.76 -24.95 12.94
N LYS A 62 -6.56 -24.95 14.01
CA LYS A 62 -8.00 -25.22 13.98
C LYS A 62 -8.78 -24.05 13.39
N SER A 63 -9.63 -24.31 12.40
CA SER A 63 -10.47 -23.27 11.78
C SER A 63 -11.63 -22.87 12.70
N LEU A 64 -11.65 -21.59 13.11
CA LEU A 64 -12.75 -20.99 13.89
C LEU A 64 -14.13 -21.11 13.23
N PHE A 65 -14.18 -21.30 11.91
CA PHE A 65 -15.41 -21.33 11.11
C PHE A 65 -15.78 -22.73 10.60
N GLY A 66 -15.09 -23.79 11.04
CA GLY A 66 -15.36 -25.15 10.54
C GLY A 66 -14.73 -26.31 11.32
N GLY A 67 -14.08 -26.06 12.46
CA GLY A 67 -13.59 -27.10 13.38
C GLY A 67 -12.42 -27.97 12.91
N ARG A 68 -12.21 -28.09 11.59
CA ARG A 68 -11.12 -28.86 10.97
C ARG A 68 -9.77 -28.16 11.13
N MET A 69 -8.70 -28.95 11.22
CA MET A 69 -7.31 -28.49 11.22
C MET A 69 -6.87 -28.13 9.80
N LYS A 70 -6.20 -26.99 9.62
CA LYS A 70 -5.61 -26.53 8.36
C LYS A 70 -4.10 -26.37 8.52
N LYS A 71 -3.29 -26.91 7.60
CA LYS A 71 -1.84 -26.62 7.57
C LYS A 71 -1.61 -25.12 7.30
N VAL A 72 -0.75 -24.50 8.10
CA VAL A 72 -0.38 -23.07 8.02
C VAL A 72 1.10 -22.84 7.75
N GLN A 73 1.98 -23.78 8.12
CA GLN A 73 3.42 -23.69 7.86
C GLN A 73 4.04 -25.10 7.77
N THR A 74 5.15 -25.23 7.04
CA THR A 74 6.10 -26.36 7.15
C THR A 74 7.49 -25.78 7.44
N PHE A 75 8.28 -26.38 8.32
CA PHE A 75 9.65 -25.94 8.62
C PHE A 75 10.59 -27.09 9.00
N THR A 76 11.91 -26.85 8.91
CA THR A 76 12.94 -27.85 9.23
C THR A 76 13.75 -27.42 10.46
N MET A 77 13.89 -28.33 11.42
CA MET A 77 14.74 -28.17 12.61
C MET A 77 16.21 -28.05 12.18
N SER A 78 16.78 -26.85 12.15
CA SER A 78 18.08 -26.55 11.51
C SER A 78 19.12 -25.90 12.43
N LYS A 79 18.72 -25.38 13.59
CA LYS A 79 19.59 -24.76 14.60
C LYS A 79 19.29 -25.30 15.99
N ASP A 80 20.24 -25.16 16.92
CA ASP A 80 20.08 -25.63 18.31
C ASP A 80 18.90 -24.97 19.03
N ARG A 81 18.64 -23.68 18.76
CA ARG A 81 17.39 -22.98 19.12
C ARG A 81 16.81 -22.25 17.90
N MET A 82 15.48 -22.22 17.78
CA MET A 82 14.75 -21.58 16.68
C MET A 82 13.46 -20.89 17.16
N LEU A 83 13.17 -19.71 16.61
CA LEU A 83 11.86 -19.06 16.69
C LEU A 83 11.23 -19.06 15.28
N VAL A 84 10.06 -19.66 15.13
CA VAL A 84 9.35 -19.81 13.84
C VAL A 84 8.07 -18.99 13.88
N LYS A 85 8.04 -17.85 13.19
CA LYS A 85 6.85 -16.98 13.11
C LYS A 85 5.94 -17.42 11.96
N VAL A 86 4.64 -17.51 12.23
CA VAL A 86 3.60 -17.85 11.25
C VAL A 86 2.56 -16.73 11.26
N ILE A 87 2.37 -16.07 10.11
CA ILE A 87 1.50 -14.89 9.99
C ILE A 87 0.14 -15.30 9.40
N SER A 88 -0.93 -14.97 10.12
CA SER A 88 -2.31 -15.11 9.66
C SER A 88 -2.67 -13.97 8.69
N PRO A 89 -3.31 -14.25 7.53
CA PRO A 89 -3.85 -13.21 6.64
C PRO A 89 -5.12 -12.55 7.19
N LYS A 90 -5.45 -12.78 8.47
CA LYS A 90 -6.57 -12.17 9.21
C LYS A 90 -6.02 -11.48 10.45
N VAL A 91 -6.52 -10.27 10.71
CA VAL A 91 -6.29 -9.48 11.93
C VAL A 91 -7.03 -10.11 13.11
N LEU A 92 -6.43 -10.07 14.31
CA LEU A 92 -7.13 -10.39 15.56
C LEU A 92 -7.78 -9.11 16.10
N LEU A 93 -9.06 -9.18 16.44
CA LEU A 93 -9.80 -8.08 17.07
C LEU A 93 -10.20 -8.49 18.48
N GLU A 94 -9.57 -7.89 19.49
CA GLU A 94 -9.91 -8.13 20.89
C GLU A 94 -11.12 -7.28 21.29
N LEU A 95 -12.31 -7.87 21.18
CA LEU A 95 -13.57 -7.23 21.58
C LEU A 95 -13.79 -7.44 23.08
N LYS A 96 -13.78 -6.37 23.87
CA LYS A 96 -14.16 -6.43 25.30
C LYS A 96 -15.63 -6.79 25.45
N THR A 97 -15.90 -8.05 25.75
CA THR A 97 -17.19 -8.51 26.28
C THR A 97 -17.42 -7.90 27.66
N ILE A 98 -18.55 -7.22 27.84
CA ILE A 98 -19.02 -6.79 29.15
C ILE A 98 -19.55 -8.03 29.88
N GLU A 99 -19.12 -8.29 31.11
CA GLU A 99 -19.69 -9.37 31.91
C GLU A 99 -21.16 -9.09 32.24
N ASN A 100 -22.04 -10.03 31.89
CA ASN A 100 -23.41 -10.04 32.35
C ASN A 100 -23.53 -10.97 33.56
N LYS A 101 -23.78 -10.42 34.74
CA LYS A 101 -23.90 -11.20 35.99
C LYS A 101 -25.27 -11.90 36.06
N GLY A 102 -25.39 -13.06 35.42
CA GLY A 102 -26.62 -13.86 35.45
C GLY A 102 -26.45 -15.32 35.02
N SER A 103 -26.56 -16.23 36.00
CA SER A 103 -26.89 -17.67 35.94
C SER A 103 -26.36 -18.55 34.78
N GLU A 104 -25.65 -19.62 35.13
CA GLU A 104 -25.35 -20.73 34.22
C GLU A 104 -26.63 -21.46 33.77
N GLY A 105 -26.77 -21.75 32.45
CA GLY A 105 -27.85 -22.62 31.97
C GLY A 105 -28.35 -22.38 30.54
N SER A 106 -27.80 -23.12 29.58
CA SER A 106 -28.25 -23.24 28.17
C SER A 106 -28.17 -21.99 27.27
N TYR A 107 -27.60 -22.13 26.07
CA TYR A 107 -27.56 -21.06 25.07
C TYR A 107 -28.76 -21.15 24.11
N LYS A 108 -29.84 -20.41 24.37
CA LYS A 108 -30.93 -20.25 23.38
C LYS A 108 -30.53 -19.25 22.30
N ARG A 109 -30.20 -19.74 21.09
CA ARG A 109 -29.95 -18.90 19.91
C ARG A 109 -31.25 -18.21 19.47
N LYS A 110 -31.23 -16.89 19.31
CA LYS A 110 -32.37 -16.12 18.79
C LYS A 110 -32.72 -16.57 17.37
N SER A 111 -34.01 -16.81 17.12
CA SER A 111 -34.56 -17.15 15.81
C SER A 111 -35.83 -16.36 15.53
N HIS A 112 -36.15 -16.18 14.26
CA HIS A 112 -37.36 -15.52 13.77
C HIS A 112 -38.21 -16.53 12.99
N THR A 113 -39.49 -16.68 13.35
CA THR A 113 -40.42 -17.56 12.66
C THR A 113 -41.12 -16.81 11.53
N VAL A 114 -40.98 -17.27 10.29
CA VAL A 114 -41.44 -16.57 9.07
C VAL A 114 -42.95 -16.32 9.06
N LYS A 115 -43.30 -15.03 8.94
CA LYS A 115 -44.61 -14.38 8.72
C LYS A 115 -45.23 -14.70 7.35
N LYS A 116 -46.56 -14.72 7.22
CA LYS A 116 -47.21 -14.59 5.90
C LYS A 116 -46.84 -13.23 5.29
N GLY A 117 -46.16 -13.23 4.14
CA GLY A 117 -45.71 -12.03 3.43
C GLY A 117 -44.30 -11.55 3.75
N GLU A 118 -43.56 -12.22 4.65
CA GLU A 118 -42.16 -11.90 4.91
C GLU A 118 -41.22 -12.56 3.87
N THR A 119 -40.10 -11.91 3.57
CA THR A 119 -39.02 -12.44 2.72
C THR A 119 -37.71 -12.53 3.50
N LEU A 120 -36.74 -13.31 3.02
CA LEU A 120 -35.42 -13.38 3.67
C LEU A 120 -34.70 -12.02 3.65
N PHE A 121 -35.06 -11.14 2.70
CA PHE A 121 -34.63 -9.73 2.67
C PHE A 121 -35.27 -8.90 3.78
N SER A 122 -36.60 -8.92 3.94
CA SER A 122 -37.28 -8.13 4.98
C SER A 122 -36.87 -8.59 6.39
N ILE A 123 -36.68 -9.91 6.59
CA ILE A 123 -36.18 -10.47 7.85
C ILE A 123 -34.72 -10.04 8.09
N ALA A 124 -33.86 -10.04 7.07
CA ALA A 124 -32.49 -9.55 7.20
C ALA A 124 -32.45 -8.06 7.60
N GLN A 125 -33.25 -7.23 6.94
CA GLN A 125 -33.38 -5.79 7.22
C GLN A 125 -33.89 -5.54 8.65
N GLN A 126 -34.95 -6.23 9.07
CA GLN A 126 -35.56 -6.13 10.40
C GLN A 126 -34.58 -6.47 11.54
N HIS A 127 -33.70 -7.47 11.34
CA HIS A 127 -32.72 -7.89 12.36
C HIS A 127 -31.31 -7.33 12.08
N HIS A 128 -31.21 -6.27 11.27
CA HIS A 128 -29.98 -5.53 10.94
C HIS A 128 -28.82 -6.40 10.44
N THR A 129 -29.13 -7.39 9.60
CA THR A 129 -28.17 -8.31 8.98
C THR A 129 -28.33 -8.33 7.46
N THR A 130 -27.57 -9.18 6.77
CA THR A 130 -27.68 -9.37 5.32
C THR A 130 -28.32 -10.72 5.00
N VAL A 131 -29.00 -10.79 3.85
CA VAL A 131 -29.60 -12.04 3.32
C VAL A 131 -28.54 -13.14 3.26
N ARG A 132 -27.34 -12.81 2.75
CA ARG A 132 -26.16 -13.69 2.67
C ARG A 132 -25.69 -14.26 4.00
N VAL A 133 -25.94 -13.59 5.13
CA VAL A 133 -25.66 -14.13 6.46
C VAL A 133 -26.79 -15.06 6.91
N LEU A 134 -28.05 -14.73 6.66
CA LEU A 134 -29.17 -15.63 6.97
C LEU A 134 -29.15 -16.91 6.13
N GLU A 135 -28.88 -16.80 4.83
CA GLU A 135 -28.64 -17.93 3.90
C GLU A 135 -27.64 -18.93 4.50
N ARG A 136 -26.43 -18.46 4.79
CA ARG A 136 -25.31 -19.27 5.29
C ARG A 136 -25.55 -19.81 6.70
N LEU A 137 -26.28 -19.09 7.54
CA LEU A 137 -26.59 -19.50 8.92
C LEU A 137 -27.73 -20.52 9.00
N ASN A 138 -28.55 -20.63 7.95
CA ASN A 138 -29.73 -21.50 7.87
C ASN A 138 -29.67 -22.53 6.74
N GLU A 139 -28.56 -22.58 6.00
CA GLU A 139 -28.33 -23.50 4.87
C GLU A 139 -29.37 -23.37 3.74
N ILE A 140 -29.94 -22.16 3.59
CA ILE A 140 -30.96 -21.85 2.59
C ILE A 140 -30.29 -21.69 1.23
N LYS A 141 -30.61 -22.60 0.30
CA LYS A 141 -30.04 -22.64 -1.06
C LYS A 141 -30.67 -21.66 -2.05
N ASP A 142 -31.92 -21.26 -1.81
CA ASP A 142 -32.67 -20.30 -2.62
C ASP A 142 -33.30 -19.25 -1.69
N PRO A 143 -32.79 -18.01 -1.66
CA PRO A 143 -33.27 -16.96 -0.75
C PRO A 143 -34.74 -16.59 -0.92
N ASN A 144 -35.33 -16.91 -2.09
CA ASN A 144 -36.72 -16.58 -2.42
C ASN A 144 -37.70 -17.70 -2.03
N LYS A 145 -37.21 -18.85 -1.55
CA LYS A 145 -38.01 -20.02 -1.16
C LYS A 145 -37.92 -20.29 0.35
N ILE A 146 -38.42 -19.35 1.14
CA ILE A 146 -38.69 -19.56 2.57
C ILE A 146 -40.18 -19.85 2.81
N SER A 147 -40.49 -20.72 3.76
CA SER A 147 -41.86 -21.13 4.07
C SER A 147 -42.41 -20.43 5.31
N ILE A 148 -43.71 -20.12 5.31
CA ILE A 148 -44.40 -19.59 6.50
C ILE A 148 -44.27 -20.62 7.64
N GLY A 149 -43.93 -20.16 8.85
CA GLY A 149 -43.65 -21.04 10.00
C GLY A 149 -42.21 -21.56 10.08
N GLN A 150 -41.36 -21.33 9.07
CA GLN A 150 -39.94 -21.72 9.11
C GLN A 150 -39.18 -20.91 10.17
N ALA A 151 -38.35 -21.57 10.98
CA ALA A 151 -37.53 -20.92 12.00
C ALA A 151 -36.15 -20.50 11.43
N ILE A 152 -35.96 -19.19 11.22
CA ILE A 152 -34.72 -18.58 10.72
C ILE A 152 -33.83 -18.21 11.91
N LYS A 153 -32.73 -18.93 12.11
CA LYS A 153 -31.65 -18.59 13.06
C LYS A 153 -31.09 -17.21 12.70
N LEU A 154 -30.99 -16.33 13.67
CA LEU A 154 -30.43 -14.98 13.51
C LEU A 154 -28.95 -14.94 13.97
N PRO A 155 -28.12 -14.05 13.39
CA PRO A 155 -26.81 -13.73 13.96
C PRO A 155 -26.97 -12.90 15.24
N LEU A 156 -25.92 -12.90 16.06
CA LEU A 156 -25.86 -12.07 17.27
C LEU A 156 -25.42 -10.64 16.91
N ASN A 157 -26.40 -9.79 16.63
CA ASN A 157 -26.19 -8.34 16.44
C ASN A 157 -26.48 -7.60 17.75
N THR A 158 -25.51 -6.86 18.28
CA THR A 158 -25.70 -5.87 19.35
C THR A 158 -25.60 -4.45 18.76
N PRO A 159 -26.70 -3.70 18.63
CA PRO A 159 -26.66 -2.29 18.25
C PRO A 159 -25.92 -1.44 19.29
N ALA A 160 -25.28 -0.35 18.84
CA ALA A 160 -24.66 0.63 19.72
C ALA A 160 -25.53 1.89 19.82
N THR A 161 -26.35 1.96 20.86
CA THR A 161 -27.13 3.14 21.27
C THR A 161 -27.05 3.22 22.80
N GLY A 162 -26.84 4.42 23.35
CA GLY A 162 -26.43 4.58 24.76
C GLY A 162 -27.30 5.51 25.60
N ASN A 163 -27.18 5.30 26.92
CA ASN A 163 -27.53 6.19 28.03
C ASN A 163 -29.01 6.54 28.26
N ASN A 164 -29.49 6.27 29.49
CA ASN A 164 -29.60 7.31 30.53
C ASN A 164 -30.12 6.75 31.86
N THR A 165 -29.44 7.06 32.97
CA THR A 165 -29.98 7.82 34.12
C THR A 165 -28.87 8.16 35.12
N SER A 166 -28.99 9.30 35.79
CA SER A 166 -28.11 9.83 36.84
C SER A 166 -28.59 9.46 38.25
N ILE A 167 -27.77 9.66 39.29
CA ILE A 167 -28.16 10.39 40.53
C ILE A 167 -26.92 10.70 41.44
N ASP A 168 -27.05 11.84 42.12
CA ASP A 168 -26.21 12.65 43.04
C ASP A 168 -25.19 12.08 44.08
N ARG A 169 -24.16 12.92 44.35
CA ARG A 169 -23.54 13.33 45.67
C ARG A 169 -22.84 12.27 46.56
N LYS A 170 -21.92 12.58 47.50
CA LYS A 170 -21.07 13.75 47.89
C LYS A 170 -19.81 13.22 48.65
N PRO A 171 -18.74 14.02 48.92
CA PRO A 171 -17.41 13.50 49.32
C PRO A 171 -16.95 13.71 50.78
N ASN A 172 -15.77 13.13 51.10
CA ASN A 172 -14.79 13.46 52.18
C ASN A 172 -15.10 12.96 53.62
N PRO A 173 -14.11 12.91 54.58
CA PRO A 173 -12.67 13.21 54.47
C PRO A 173 -11.67 12.26 55.21
N GLN A 174 -10.36 12.61 55.18
CA GLN A 174 -9.25 12.20 56.09
C GLN A 174 -8.68 10.76 55.94
N ASN A 175 -7.41 10.46 56.34
CA ASN A 175 -6.45 11.22 57.17
C ASN A 175 -4.95 11.04 56.77
N ASN A 176 -4.06 11.87 57.31
CA ASN A 176 -2.60 11.90 57.08
C ASN A 176 -1.77 11.10 58.10
N LYS A 177 -0.59 10.60 57.67
CA LYS A 177 0.75 10.61 58.35
C LYS A 177 1.71 9.59 57.69
N SER A 178 3.04 9.63 57.82
CA SER A 178 4.05 10.73 57.85
C SER A 178 5.44 10.12 58.12
N GLN A 179 6.49 10.60 57.42
CA GLN A 179 7.92 10.53 57.82
C GLN A 179 8.55 9.11 57.91
N SER A 180 9.87 8.87 57.88
CA SER A 180 11.10 9.70 57.73
C SER A 180 12.15 8.83 57.01
N ALA A 181 13.02 9.28 56.08
CA ALA A 181 13.90 10.45 55.99
C ALA A 181 15.22 10.33 56.78
N GLU A 182 16.36 10.17 56.07
CA GLU A 182 17.69 10.59 56.54
C GLU A 182 18.63 10.97 55.36
N LYS A 183 19.85 11.46 55.62
CA LYS A 183 20.65 12.31 54.70
C LYS A 183 22.15 12.00 54.65
N SER A 184 22.78 12.09 53.48
CA SER A 184 24.04 12.83 53.15
C SER A 184 24.37 12.62 51.65
N LYS A 185 24.81 13.55 50.77
CA LYS A 185 25.87 14.59 50.76
C LYS A 185 27.31 14.04 50.92
N LYS A 186 28.33 14.42 50.11
CA LYS A 186 28.37 15.11 48.79
C LYS A 186 29.82 15.05 48.20
N GLU A 187 29.98 14.74 46.90
CA GLU A 187 31.17 15.06 46.03
C GLU A 187 32.58 14.50 46.45
N THR A 188 33.65 14.40 45.63
CA THR A 188 33.94 14.86 44.25
C THR A 188 34.93 13.93 43.47
N LYS A 189 34.67 13.71 42.16
CA LYS A 189 35.57 13.53 40.98
C LYS A 189 37.01 12.88 41.06
N GLN A 190 37.14 11.75 40.32
CA GLN A 190 37.97 11.54 39.09
C GLN A 190 39.23 10.62 39.08
N ALA A 191 39.43 9.97 37.91
CA ALA A 191 40.66 9.36 37.34
C ALA A 191 41.03 7.87 37.60
N ASP A 192 40.43 6.99 36.79
CA ASP A 192 41.08 5.94 35.95
C ASP A 192 42.02 4.87 36.53
N LYS A 193 41.55 3.60 36.52
CA LYS A 193 42.15 2.52 35.68
C LYS A 193 41.36 1.21 35.65
N GLY A 194 41.26 0.63 34.45
CA GLY A 194 41.19 -0.83 34.23
C GLY A 194 39.83 -1.54 34.37
N ILE A 195 39.19 -1.82 33.22
CA ILE A 195 38.17 -2.89 33.10
C ILE A 195 38.50 -3.73 31.86
N VAL A 196 38.63 -5.05 32.04
CA VAL A 196 38.76 -6.05 30.96
C VAL A 196 37.44 -6.80 30.86
N ASN A 197 36.72 -6.65 29.75
CA ASN A 197 35.51 -7.43 29.46
C ASN A 197 35.71 -8.23 28.17
N THR A 198 35.55 -9.54 28.25
CA THR A 198 35.81 -10.52 27.18
C THR A 198 34.56 -10.79 26.32
N PHE A 199 34.74 -11.55 25.24
CA PHE A 199 33.66 -12.07 24.39
C PHE A 199 32.57 -12.80 25.21
N GLU A 200 32.98 -13.48 26.28
CA GLU A 200 32.09 -14.16 27.22
C GLU A 200 31.11 -13.20 27.89
N GLU A 201 31.44 -11.92 28.10
CA GLU A 201 30.48 -10.96 28.69
C GLU A 201 29.35 -10.62 27.71
N TYR A 202 29.61 -10.66 26.39
CA TYR A 202 28.59 -10.48 25.36
C TYR A 202 27.73 -11.72 25.19
N GLU A 203 28.33 -12.91 25.18
CA GLU A 203 27.59 -14.19 25.13
C GLU A 203 26.77 -14.39 26.41
N LYS A 204 27.32 -14.03 27.57
CA LYS A 204 26.62 -14.05 28.86
C LYS A 204 25.47 -13.04 28.90
N LYS A 205 25.65 -11.79 28.45
CA LYS A 205 24.54 -10.81 28.34
C LYS A 205 23.45 -11.28 27.37
N ALA A 206 23.82 -11.94 26.27
CA ALA A 206 22.85 -12.54 25.35
C ALA A 206 22.10 -13.73 25.98
N LEU A 207 22.77 -14.57 26.78
CA LEU A 207 22.13 -15.63 27.56
C LEU A 207 21.28 -15.08 28.71
N GLU A 208 21.72 -14.03 29.40
CA GLU A 208 20.99 -13.36 30.49
C GLU A 208 19.71 -12.74 29.95
N GLN A 209 19.75 -11.98 28.85
CA GLN A 209 18.56 -11.42 28.21
C GLN A 209 17.63 -12.50 27.63
N LEU A 210 18.18 -13.60 27.10
CA LEU A 210 17.38 -14.76 26.66
C LEU A 210 16.72 -15.49 27.86
N ASN A 211 17.42 -15.58 28.99
CA ASN A 211 16.92 -16.18 30.23
C ASN A 211 15.91 -15.27 30.94
N GLU A 212 16.05 -13.94 30.88
CA GLU A 212 15.03 -12.98 31.32
C GLU A 212 13.73 -13.22 30.55
N TRP A 213 13.77 -13.21 29.20
CA TRP A 213 12.57 -13.46 28.40
C TRP A 213 11.99 -14.87 28.58
N TYR A 214 12.81 -15.85 28.95
CA TYR A 214 12.39 -17.21 29.26
C TYR A 214 11.71 -17.30 30.64
N GLU A 215 12.33 -16.78 31.70
CA GLU A 215 11.76 -16.76 33.06
C GLU A 215 10.57 -15.80 33.16
N GLU A 216 10.53 -14.69 32.40
CA GLU A 216 9.30 -13.89 32.19
C GLU A 216 8.19 -14.71 31.53
N GLY A 217 8.53 -15.49 30.49
CA GLY A 217 7.57 -16.34 29.78
C GLY A 217 7.00 -17.46 30.67
N LYS A 218 7.84 -17.99 31.56
CA LYS A 218 7.54 -19.02 32.56
C LYS A 218 6.78 -18.45 33.77
N LYS A 219 7.11 -17.24 34.21
CA LYS A 219 6.37 -16.47 35.23
C LYS A 219 4.97 -16.09 34.73
N ALA A 220 4.85 -15.62 33.49
CA ALA A 220 3.55 -15.43 32.84
C ALA A 220 2.75 -16.74 32.67
N LEU A 221 3.38 -17.92 32.84
CA LEU A 221 2.73 -19.22 32.87
C LEU A 221 2.32 -19.66 34.30
N SER A 222 3.09 -19.29 35.34
CA SER A 222 2.71 -19.51 36.75
C SER A 222 1.62 -18.54 37.23
N ASP A 223 1.70 -17.29 36.80
CA ASP A 223 0.79 -16.22 37.22
C ASP A 223 -0.60 -16.42 36.58
N ALA A 224 -0.68 -17.17 35.48
CA ALA A 224 -1.93 -17.67 34.90
C ALA A 224 -2.61 -18.81 35.69
N ILE A 225 -1.94 -19.35 36.73
CA ILE A 225 -2.44 -20.45 37.59
C ILE A 225 -2.79 -19.96 39.01
N LYS A 226 -2.49 -18.69 39.35
CA LYS A 226 -2.87 -18.09 40.64
C LYS A 226 -3.47 -16.70 40.48
N ILE A 227 -4.78 -16.61 40.69
CA ILE A 227 -5.41 -15.63 41.58
C ILE A 227 -6.79 -16.19 41.97
N ASP A 228 -6.99 -16.37 43.28
CA ASP A 228 -8.30 -16.57 43.90
C ASP A 228 -8.79 -15.21 44.46
N MET A 229 -10.07 -15.09 44.77
CA MET A 229 -10.81 -13.82 44.83
C MET A 229 -10.43 -12.89 46.00
N LYS A 230 -10.41 -11.55 45.74
CA LYS A 230 -11.27 -10.52 46.41
C LYS A 230 -10.97 -9.06 45.96
N GLU A 231 -11.95 -8.18 46.19
CA GLU A 231 -11.88 -6.71 46.01
C GLU A 231 -11.35 -6.00 47.30
N ASN A 232 -11.13 -4.68 47.43
CA ASN A 232 -11.29 -3.44 46.61
C ASN A 232 -10.21 -2.40 47.13
N ARG A 233 -10.19 -1.05 47.04
CA ARG A 233 -11.10 0.05 46.59
C ARG A 233 -10.31 1.33 46.22
N SER A 234 -11.04 2.43 45.96
CA SER A 234 -10.59 3.83 45.72
C SER A 234 -10.01 4.50 47.00
N GLN A 235 -9.34 5.66 47.06
CA GLN A 235 -9.35 6.96 46.32
C GLN A 235 -7.89 7.49 46.14
N ASP A 236 -7.47 8.24 45.12
CA ASP A 236 -7.83 9.61 44.62
C ASP A 236 -7.37 10.77 45.55
N GLY A 237 -6.77 11.88 45.09
CA GLY A 237 -6.49 12.33 43.72
C GLY A 237 -5.63 13.62 43.64
N GLY A 238 -5.54 14.26 42.46
CA GLY A 238 -4.86 15.57 42.30
C GLY A 238 -4.66 16.04 40.85
N THR A 239 -5.32 17.14 40.47
CA THR A 239 -5.32 17.79 39.13
C THR A 239 -5.49 19.31 39.27
N PRO A 240 -5.34 20.16 38.21
CA PRO A 240 -5.02 19.86 36.80
C PRO A 240 -3.84 20.65 36.21
N LYS A 241 -3.11 20.05 35.25
CA LYS A 241 -2.52 20.76 34.10
C LYS A 241 -2.61 19.90 32.84
N THR A 242 -3.03 20.52 31.74
CA THR A 242 -3.23 19.95 30.38
C THR A 242 -4.11 18.70 30.27
N ASP A 243 -5.40 18.90 30.01
CA ASP A 243 -6.29 17.86 29.45
C ASP A 243 -5.85 17.50 28.01
N THR A 244 -4.96 16.53 27.89
CA THR A 244 -4.75 15.84 26.62
C THR A 244 -5.92 14.89 26.38
N PHE A 245 -6.91 15.37 25.62
CA PHE A 245 -8.08 14.59 25.22
C PHE A 245 -7.70 13.20 24.71
N ASN A 246 -8.13 12.16 25.41
CA ASN A 246 -7.93 10.77 25.00
C ASN A 246 -8.87 10.45 23.83
N LEU A 247 -8.42 10.77 22.62
CA LEU A 247 -9.22 10.84 21.38
C LEU A 247 -9.80 9.51 20.89
N CYS A 248 -9.54 8.39 21.57
CA CYS A 248 -9.96 7.05 21.16
C CYS A 248 -11.19 6.51 21.93
N LYS A 249 -11.83 7.32 22.79
CA LYS A 249 -13.12 6.96 23.44
C LYS A 249 -14.37 7.33 22.64
N THR A 250 -14.25 8.10 21.56
CA THR A 250 -15.40 8.55 20.74
C THR A 250 -15.11 8.45 19.24
N ASN A 251 -15.70 7.44 18.59
CA ASN A 251 -15.54 7.05 17.17
C ASN A 251 -14.10 6.64 16.73
N PRO A 252 -13.94 5.57 15.94
CA PRO A 252 -12.74 5.40 15.13
C PRO A 252 -12.67 6.51 14.06
N GLN A 253 -11.46 6.98 13.77
CA GLN A 253 -11.19 8.17 12.95
C GLN A 253 -11.49 7.92 11.45
N CYS A 254 -12.78 7.96 11.08
CA CYS A 254 -13.25 7.89 9.71
C CYS A 254 -13.95 9.19 9.30
N ILE A 255 -13.62 9.74 8.14
CA ILE A 255 -14.25 10.96 7.63
C ILE A 255 -15.63 10.63 7.06
N SER A 256 -16.66 11.38 7.47
CA SER A 256 -18.02 11.29 6.94
C SER A 256 -18.71 12.65 6.76
N GLN A 257 -17.93 13.73 6.74
CA GLN A 257 -18.33 15.12 6.51
C GLN A 257 -17.07 16.00 6.36
N GLY A 258 -17.21 17.24 5.87
CA GLY A 258 -16.11 18.21 5.78
C GLY A 258 -15.43 18.27 4.40
N LYS A 259 -14.31 19.00 4.30
CA LYS A 259 -13.67 19.39 3.03
C LYS A 259 -12.15 19.28 3.06
N SER A 260 -11.54 18.64 2.05
CA SER A 260 -10.07 18.48 1.91
C SER A 260 -9.63 17.94 0.54
N GLU A 261 -8.38 18.18 0.14
CA GLU A 261 -7.80 17.56 -1.06
C GLU A 261 -7.77 16.02 -0.97
N LEU A 262 -7.64 15.45 0.24
CA LEU A 262 -7.79 14.02 0.47
C LEU A 262 -9.17 13.50 0.02
N ILE A 263 -10.25 14.20 0.36
CA ILE A 263 -11.60 13.83 -0.08
C ILE A 263 -11.73 13.98 -1.60
N ARG A 264 -11.13 15.01 -2.20
CA ARG A 264 -11.08 15.15 -3.68
C ARG A 264 -10.39 13.96 -4.33
N GLU A 265 -9.24 13.55 -3.81
CA GLU A 265 -8.49 12.41 -4.36
C GLU A 265 -9.24 11.08 -4.15
N VAL A 266 -9.90 10.89 -3.00
CA VAL A 266 -10.80 9.75 -2.79
C VAL A 266 -11.98 9.77 -3.78
N ASN A 267 -12.63 10.92 -3.97
CA ASN A 267 -13.75 11.08 -4.91
C ASN A 267 -13.33 10.85 -6.37
N ILE A 268 -12.20 11.38 -6.83
CA ILE A 268 -11.65 11.11 -8.17
C ILE A 268 -11.48 9.59 -8.37
N ARG A 269 -10.97 8.89 -7.36
CA ARG A 269 -10.73 7.45 -7.40
C ARG A 269 -12.01 6.62 -7.32
N LEU A 270 -13.05 7.15 -6.68
CA LEU A 270 -14.39 6.57 -6.61
C LEU A 270 -15.28 6.92 -7.80
N ALA A 271 -14.80 7.70 -8.78
CA ALA A 271 -15.62 8.11 -9.94
C ALA A 271 -16.23 6.90 -10.67
N GLY A 272 -15.52 5.78 -10.75
CA GLY A 272 -16.00 4.53 -11.35
C GLY A 272 -16.97 3.70 -10.50
N PHE A 273 -17.32 4.15 -9.30
CA PHE A 273 -18.17 3.45 -8.34
C PHE A 273 -19.35 4.34 -7.95
N GLY A 274 -20.39 4.40 -8.78
CA GLY A 274 -21.59 5.22 -8.52
C GLY A 274 -21.51 6.67 -8.99
N GLY A 275 -20.42 7.05 -9.68
CA GLY A 275 -20.30 8.34 -10.37
C GLY A 275 -19.77 9.50 -9.51
N ALA A 276 -18.88 9.24 -8.54
CA ALA A 276 -18.35 10.26 -7.65
C ALA A 276 -17.73 11.48 -8.40
N LEU A 277 -18.19 12.68 -8.03
CA LEU A 277 -17.72 13.95 -8.59
C LEU A 277 -16.43 14.41 -7.91
N PRO A 278 -15.47 15.04 -8.62
CA PRO A 278 -14.14 15.41 -8.10
C PRO A 278 -14.13 16.64 -7.17
N THR A 279 -15.15 16.75 -6.30
CA THR A 279 -15.23 17.73 -5.21
C THR A 279 -14.31 17.34 -4.05
N ASP A 280 -13.73 18.34 -3.37
CA ASP A 280 -13.05 18.18 -2.07
C ASP A 280 -14.02 18.02 -0.89
N GLU A 281 -15.33 18.12 -1.11
CA GLU A 281 -16.34 18.02 -0.07
C GLU A 281 -16.88 16.59 0.07
N PHE A 282 -17.10 16.16 1.31
CA PHE A 282 -17.73 14.89 1.58
C PHE A 282 -19.25 15.03 1.42
N THR A 283 -19.80 14.46 0.34
CA THR A 283 -21.21 14.58 -0.04
C THR A 283 -21.99 13.28 0.24
N PRO A 284 -23.34 13.30 0.20
CA PRO A 284 -24.14 12.07 0.20
C PRO A 284 -23.75 11.13 -0.96
N LEU A 285 -23.44 11.67 -2.14
CA LEU A 285 -22.91 10.89 -3.27
C LEU A 285 -21.57 10.24 -2.91
N THR A 286 -20.66 10.96 -2.23
CA THR A 286 -19.40 10.39 -1.72
C THR A 286 -19.66 9.17 -0.83
N ALA A 287 -20.63 9.26 0.08
CA ALA A 287 -21.00 8.16 0.96
C ALA A 287 -21.50 6.92 0.20
N GLU A 288 -22.43 7.07 -0.77
CA GLU A 288 -22.92 5.95 -1.57
C GLU A 288 -21.82 5.33 -2.47
N CYS A 289 -20.95 6.16 -3.03
CA CYS A 289 -19.80 5.69 -3.83
C CYS A 289 -18.81 4.87 -2.97
N ILE A 290 -18.57 5.32 -1.72
CA ILE A 290 -17.79 4.55 -0.73
C ILE A 290 -18.47 3.21 -0.42
N LYS A 291 -19.78 3.18 -0.19
CA LYS A 291 -20.52 1.93 0.07
C LYS A 291 -20.39 0.96 -1.12
N GLN A 292 -20.56 1.44 -2.35
CA GLN A 292 -20.41 0.62 -3.55
C GLN A 292 -19.00 0.02 -3.64
N PHE A 293 -17.94 0.81 -3.42
CA PHE A 293 -16.56 0.30 -3.40
C PHE A 293 -16.31 -0.71 -2.26
N GLN A 294 -16.88 -0.46 -1.08
CA GLN A 294 -16.78 -1.34 0.10
C GLN A 294 -17.45 -2.70 -0.15
N ARG A 295 -18.67 -2.71 -0.70
CA ARG A 295 -19.38 -3.93 -1.09
C ARG A 295 -18.67 -4.65 -2.23
N ASP A 296 -18.41 -3.95 -3.32
CA ASP A 296 -18.14 -4.58 -4.61
C ASP A 296 -16.70 -5.02 -4.75
N TYR A 297 -15.73 -4.26 -4.23
CA TYR A 297 -14.29 -4.52 -4.33
C TYR A 297 -13.67 -4.97 -3.00
N MET A 298 -13.96 -4.28 -1.89
CA MET A 298 -13.37 -4.63 -0.60
C MET A 298 -14.03 -5.87 0.04
N GLY A 299 -15.30 -6.15 -0.27
CA GLY A 299 -16.08 -7.23 0.34
C GLY A 299 -16.40 -7.01 1.83
N VAL A 300 -16.44 -5.76 2.29
CA VAL A 300 -16.64 -5.36 3.70
C VAL A 300 -18.01 -4.71 3.91
N PRO A 301 -18.49 -4.55 5.16
CA PRO A 301 -19.72 -3.82 5.44
C PRO A 301 -19.71 -2.39 4.89
N GLU A 302 -20.85 -1.97 4.35
CA GLU A 302 -21.08 -0.66 3.76
C GLU A 302 -21.20 0.44 4.82
N THR A 303 -20.06 0.97 5.29
CA THR A 303 -20.04 2.07 6.27
C THR A 303 -20.34 3.42 5.63
N GLY A 304 -19.99 3.61 4.35
CA GLY A 304 -20.10 4.90 3.68
C GLY A 304 -19.16 5.97 4.25
N LYS A 305 -18.04 5.59 4.89
CA LYS A 305 -17.07 6.53 5.51
C LYS A 305 -15.63 6.28 5.05
N ILE A 306 -14.83 7.34 4.94
CA ILE A 306 -13.40 7.25 4.61
C ILE A 306 -12.61 6.88 5.88
N CYS A 307 -12.49 5.57 6.11
CA CYS A 307 -11.59 4.98 7.11
C CYS A 307 -10.22 4.65 6.49
N GLY A 308 -9.20 4.39 7.33
CA GLY A 308 -7.86 3.95 6.88
C GLY A 308 -7.88 2.76 5.90
N SER A 309 -8.83 1.83 6.06
CA SER A 309 -8.98 0.65 5.22
C SER A 309 -9.38 0.94 3.77
N ILE A 310 -10.25 1.92 3.51
CA ILE A 310 -10.61 2.29 2.13
C ILE A 310 -9.48 3.06 1.44
N LEU A 311 -8.69 3.85 2.18
CA LEU A 311 -7.53 4.55 1.64
C LEU A 311 -6.49 3.55 1.11
N ALA A 312 -6.13 2.54 1.90
CA ALA A 312 -5.26 1.45 1.47
C ALA A 312 -5.85 0.62 0.32
N ALA A 313 -7.16 0.38 0.33
CA ALA A 313 -7.85 -0.36 -0.74
C ALA A 313 -7.89 0.42 -2.07
N LEU A 314 -8.06 1.75 -2.04
CA LEU A 314 -8.01 2.63 -3.22
C LEU A 314 -6.59 2.75 -3.79
N ASP A 315 -5.55 2.71 -2.96
CA ASP A 315 -4.16 2.58 -3.42
C ASP A 315 -3.87 1.19 -4.00
N LYS A 316 -4.39 0.10 -3.43
CA LYS A 316 -4.30 -1.24 -4.06
C LYS A 316 -5.04 -1.29 -5.41
N PHE A 317 -6.22 -0.69 -5.51
CA PHE A 317 -7.03 -0.66 -6.74
C PHE A 317 -6.37 0.17 -7.85
N ARG A 318 -5.69 1.26 -7.48
CA ARG A 318 -4.87 2.10 -8.39
C ARG A 318 -3.93 1.24 -9.23
N ASP A 319 -3.30 0.27 -8.58
CA ASP A 319 -2.18 -0.50 -9.10
C ASP A 319 -2.65 -1.79 -9.79
N GLU A 320 -3.68 -2.47 -9.26
CA GLU A 320 -4.26 -3.66 -9.90
C GLU A 320 -4.87 -3.35 -11.28
N TYR A 321 -5.56 -2.22 -11.42
CA TYR A 321 -6.19 -1.82 -12.68
C TYR A 321 -5.32 -0.79 -13.42
N GLY A 322 -4.11 -1.21 -13.76
CA GLY A 322 -3.11 -0.40 -14.47
C GLY A 322 -3.59 0.14 -15.83
N ILE A 323 -3.24 1.39 -16.13
CA ILE A 323 -3.69 2.12 -17.33
C ILE A 323 -2.59 2.32 -18.39
N ALA A 324 -1.37 1.86 -18.14
CA ALA A 324 -0.19 2.17 -18.96
C ALA A 324 -0.41 1.84 -20.45
N LYS A 325 -0.96 0.65 -20.72
CA LYS A 325 -1.35 0.14 -22.05
C LYS A 325 -2.35 0.99 -22.84
N PHE A 326 -2.98 2.00 -22.24
CA PHE A 326 -3.93 2.89 -22.90
C PHE A 326 -3.42 4.34 -23.07
N ILE A 327 -2.24 4.68 -22.53
CA ILE A 327 -1.73 6.05 -22.52
C ILE A 327 -1.47 6.59 -23.92
N ASP A 328 -0.92 5.78 -24.82
CA ASP A 328 -0.71 6.18 -26.22
C ASP A 328 -2.02 6.26 -26.99
N SER A 329 -2.99 5.38 -26.70
CA SER A 329 -4.34 5.46 -27.25
C SER A 329 -5.11 6.71 -26.80
N PHE A 330 -4.69 7.36 -25.71
CA PHE A 330 -5.23 8.66 -25.29
C PHE A 330 -4.65 9.85 -26.09
N LYS A 331 -3.55 9.69 -26.83
CA LYS A 331 -2.87 10.79 -27.52
C LYS A 331 -3.55 11.18 -28.84
N CYS A 332 -3.57 12.48 -29.11
CA CYS A 332 -4.08 13.09 -30.32
C CYS A 332 -3.19 12.85 -31.54
N SER A 333 -3.73 12.16 -32.55
CA SER A 333 -3.06 11.81 -33.81
C SER A 333 -2.90 12.97 -34.83
N CYS A 334 -2.88 14.23 -34.39
CA CYS A 334 -2.82 15.38 -35.32
C CYS A 334 -1.44 15.64 -35.93
N GLY A 335 -0.36 15.11 -35.34
CA GLY A 335 1.02 15.36 -35.75
C GLY A 335 1.60 16.74 -35.39
N LYS A 336 0.79 17.67 -34.84
CA LYS A 336 1.23 19.03 -34.47
C LYS A 336 1.41 19.26 -32.97
N CYS A 337 0.66 18.57 -32.12
CA CYS A 337 0.82 18.70 -30.66
C CYS A 337 1.46 17.45 -30.06
N SER A 338 1.92 17.55 -28.81
CA SER A 338 2.54 16.47 -28.02
C SER A 338 1.52 15.42 -27.52
N GLY A 339 0.49 15.14 -28.32
CA GLY A 339 -0.64 14.27 -27.99
C GLY A 339 -1.77 14.96 -27.20
N PHE A 340 -1.53 16.10 -26.54
CA PHE A 340 -2.51 16.68 -25.61
C PHE A 340 -2.63 18.22 -25.75
N GLY A 341 -3.31 18.64 -26.82
CA GLY A 341 -3.65 20.04 -27.09
C GLY A 341 -2.45 21.00 -27.24
N MET A 342 -2.75 22.29 -27.32
CA MET A 342 -1.77 23.40 -27.19
C MET A 342 -2.24 24.42 -26.14
N ARG A 343 -3.17 24.03 -25.24
CA ARG A 343 -3.86 24.90 -24.27
C ARG A 343 -4.52 26.14 -24.88
N ARG A 344 -4.94 26.07 -26.15
CA ARG A 344 -5.60 27.21 -26.82
C ARG A 344 -6.94 27.52 -26.17
N ILE A 345 -7.22 28.82 -26.04
CA ILE A 345 -8.48 29.38 -25.57
C ILE A 345 -8.93 30.42 -26.61
N GLY A 346 -10.20 30.43 -26.98
CA GLY A 346 -10.77 31.40 -27.93
C GLY A 346 -11.80 30.80 -28.89
N THR A 347 -12.32 31.62 -29.79
CA THR A 347 -13.31 31.21 -30.80
C THR A 347 -12.64 30.69 -32.06
N PHE A 348 -12.95 29.45 -32.44
CA PHE A 348 -12.44 28.81 -33.66
C PHE A 348 -13.60 28.51 -34.60
N THR A 349 -13.39 28.74 -35.90
CA THR A 349 -14.35 28.36 -36.96
C THR A 349 -13.98 26.97 -37.47
N PHE A 350 -14.87 26.01 -37.25
CA PHE A 350 -14.78 24.65 -37.79
C PHE A 350 -15.73 24.49 -38.98
N GLU A 351 -15.53 23.44 -39.76
CA GLU A 351 -16.57 22.93 -40.64
C GLU A 351 -17.29 21.76 -39.97
N ASN A 352 -18.58 21.62 -40.23
CA ASN A 352 -19.39 20.51 -39.75
C ASN A 352 -20.35 20.03 -40.84
N TYR A 353 -20.39 18.73 -41.09
CA TYR A 353 -21.37 18.14 -42.03
C TYR A 353 -22.79 18.19 -41.44
N GLN A 354 -23.75 18.68 -42.23
CA GLN A 354 -25.15 18.81 -41.86
C GLN A 354 -26.00 17.87 -42.72
N LYS A 355 -26.42 16.74 -42.12
CA LYS A 355 -27.14 15.66 -42.82
C LYS A 355 -28.49 16.09 -43.45
N THR A 356 -29.09 17.19 -43.00
CA THR A 356 -30.36 17.72 -43.54
C THR A 356 -30.18 18.57 -44.81
N SER A 357 -28.96 18.98 -45.13
CA SER A 357 -28.64 19.86 -46.27
C SER A 357 -27.54 19.30 -47.19
N ASP A 358 -27.04 18.10 -46.86
CA ASP A 358 -25.92 17.38 -47.48
C ASP A 358 -24.65 18.23 -47.72
N LYS A 359 -24.40 19.18 -46.80
CA LYS A 359 -23.37 20.20 -46.95
C LYS A 359 -22.55 20.36 -45.68
N TYR A 360 -21.30 20.82 -45.86
CA TYR A 360 -20.48 21.30 -44.76
C TYR A 360 -20.80 22.77 -44.51
N VAL A 361 -21.18 23.10 -43.28
CA VAL A 361 -21.43 24.48 -42.82
C VAL A 361 -20.31 24.93 -41.88
N LYS A 362 -19.99 26.23 -41.92
CA LYS A 362 -19.02 26.83 -40.98
C LYS A 362 -19.70 27.07 -39.64
N VAL A 363 -19.10 26.55 -38.57
CA VAL A 363 -19.62 26.62 -37.20
C VAL A 363 -18.54 27.19 -36.29
N GLN A 364 -18.82 28.31 -35.65
CA GLN A 364 -17.95 28.85 -34.61
C GLN A 364 -18.18 28.12 -33.27
N LYS A 365 -17.08 27.84 -32.57
CA LYS A 365 -17.08 27.28 -31.21
C LYS A 365 -16.03 27.99 -30.36
N THR A 366 -16.43 28.43 -29.17
CA THR A 366 -15.49 28.82 -28.11
C THR A 366 -14.83 27.56 -27.56
N ILE A 367 -13.51 27.53 -27.53
CA ILE A 367 -12.69 26.39 -27.12
C ILE A 367 -11.89 26.76 -25.87
N LYS A 368 -11.69 25.77 -24.99
CA LYS A 368 -10.60 25.68 -24.01
C LYS A 368 -10.00 24.29 -24.14
N GLU A 369 -8.78 24.16 -24.68
CA GLU A 369 -8.07 22.88 -24.76
C GLU A 369 -7.52 22.48 -23.37
N SER A 370 -8.11 21.49 -22.71
CA SER A 370 -7.65 21.03 -21.39
C SER A 370 -6.26 20.38 -21.42
N GLU A 371 -5.55 20.41 -20.29
CA GLU A 371 -4.16 19.94 -20.18
C GLU A 371 -4.02 18.40 -20.04
N GLY A 372 -4.57 17.66 -21.00
CA GLY A 372 -4.56 16.20 -21.04
C GLY A 372 -5.94 15.58 -20.86
N MET A 373 -6.01 14.35 -20.34
CA MET A 373 -7.28 13.65 -20.11
C MET A 373 -7.82 13.89 -18.71
N HIS A 374 -9.15 13.97 -18.57
CA HIS A 374 -9.80 14.15 -17.28
C HIS A 374 -9.71 12.88 -16.41
N ARG A 375 -9.32 13.03 -15.14
CA ARG A 375 -9.03 11.90 -14.25
C ARG A 375 -10.24 11.00 -13.96
N SER A 376 -11.45 11.55 -13.88
CA SER A 376 -12.66 10.73 -13.66
C SER A 376 -12.91 9.72 -14.78
N LEU A 377 -12.59 10.04 -16.05
CA LEU A 377 -12.72 9.08 -17.18
C LEU A 377 -11.83 7.86 -16.98
N VAL A 378 -10.61 8.10 -16.50
CA VAL A 378 -9.60 7.06 -16.25
C VAL A 378 -10.04 6.15 -15.10
N TRP A 379 -10.60 6.71 -14.03
CA TRP A 379 -11.08 5.92 -12.90
C TRP A 379 -12.41 5.21 -13.18
N GLY A 380 -13.27 5.77 -14.05
CA GLY A 380 -14.39 5.04 -14.67
C GLY A 380 -13.91 3.85 -15.52
N LEU A 381 -12.89 4.04 -16.35
CA LEU A 381 -12.29 2.97 -17.15
C LEU A 381 -11.70 1.85 -16.27
N LYS A 382 -10.97 2.19 -15.20
CA LYS A 382 -10.45 1.21 -14.22
C LYS A 382 -11.56 0.38 -13.58
N ALA A 383 -12.66 1.03 -13.16
CA ALA A 383 -13.80 0.31 -12.61
C ALA A 383 -14.44 -0.63 -13.63
N MET A 384 -14.59 -0.22 -14.89
CA MET A 384 -15.12 -1.11 -15.92
C MET A 384 -14.19 -2.30 -16.21
N MET A 385 -12.87 -2.15 -16.16
CA MET A 385 -11.94 -3.31 -16.18
C MET A 385 -12.25 -4.27 -15.03
N PHE A 386 -12.28 -3.76 -13.80
CA PHE A 386 -12.57 -4.52 -12.59
C PHE A 386 -13.93 -5.25 -12.62
N TYR A 387 -15.00 -4.60 -13.06
CA TYR A 387 -16.31 -5.25 -13.15
C TYR A 387 -16.32 -6.34 -14.24
N PHE A 388 -15.66 -6.11 -15.38
CA PHE A 388 -15.54 -7.12 -16.44
C PHE A 388 -14.66 -8.33 -16.04
N ASP A 389 -13.69 -8.17 -15.15
CA ASP A 389 -12.86 -9.28 -14.66
C ASP A 389 -13.56 -10.17 -13.59
N LYS A 390 -14.82 -9.87 -13.22
CA LYS A 390 -15.61 -10.69 -12.27
C LYS A 390 -16.30 -11.89 -12.92
N GLU A 391 -16.51 -12.94 -12.13
CA GLU A 391 -17.31 -14.13 -12.48
C GLU A 391 -18.75 -13.82 -12.93
N ILE A 392 -19.30 -12.66 -12.55
CA ILE A 392 -20.64 -12.18 -12.96
C ILE A 392 -20.69 -11.70 -14.43
N ASN A 393 -19.63 -11.93 -15.22
CA ASN A 393 -19.54 -11.62 -16.64
C ASN A 393 -19.65 -12.90 -17.51
N PRO A 394 -20.83 -13.56 -17.61
CA PRO A 394 -20.99 -14.83 -18.34
C PRO A 394 -20.81 -14.69 -19.86
N LYS A 395 -20.91 -13.47 -20.39
CA LYS A 395 -20.59 -13.14 -21.80
C LYS A 395 -19.10 -12.83 -22.03
N GLY A 396 -18.29 -12.78 -20.97
CA GLY A 396 -16.84 -12.55 -21.00
C GLY A 396 -16.43 -11.26 -21.69
N TYR A 397 -17.23 -10.19 -21.51
CA TYR A 397 -16.91 -8.87 -22.06
C TYR A 397 -15.56 -8.35 -21.57
N LYS A 398 -14.77 -7.71 -22.43
CA LYS A 398 -13.48 -7.10 -22.07
C LYS A 398 -13.25 -5.79 -22.81
N ILE A 399 -12.58 -4.84 -22.17
CA ILE A 399 -12.06 -3.63 -22.83
C ILE A 399 -10.91 -4.06 -23.74
N ALA A 400 -11.12 -4.00 -25.05
CA ALA A 400 -10.16 -4.43 -26.06
C ALA A 400 -9.13 -3.35 -26.36
N LYS A 401 -9.59 -2.11 -26.58
CA LYS A 401 -8.75 -0.93 -26.81
C LYS A 401 -9.54 0.35 -26.59
N ILE A 402 -8.80 1.45 -26.39
CA ILE A 402 -9.34 2.81 -26.61
C ILE A 402 -9.12 3.14 -28.10
N SER A 403 -10.18 3.55 -28.78
CA SER A 403 -10.15 3.91 -30.21
C SER A 403 -9.91 5.40 -30.44
N SER A 404 -10.25 6.25 -29.48
CA SER A 404 -9.87 7.67 -29.44
C SER A 404 -9.87 8.20 -28.01
N GLY A 405 -8.78 8.84 -27.59
CA GLY A 405 -8.78 9.80 -26.49
C GLY A 405 -8.84 11.23 -27.01
N TYR A 406 -7.78 12.00 -26.77
CA TYR A 406 -7.73 13.44 -27.01
C TYR A 406 -7.83 13.78 -28.52
N ARG A 407 -8.65 14.78 -28.87
CA ARG A 407 -8.73 15.40 -30.21
C ARG A 407 -8.60 16.91 -30.05
N CYS A 408 -7.46 17.47 -30.44
CA CYS A 408 -7.18 18.91 -30.36
C CYS A 408 -7.85 19.71 -31.51
N VAL A 409 -7.77 21.04 -31.48
CA VAL A 409 -8.34 21.91 -32.54
C VAL A 409 -7.82 21.51 -33.93
N ASP A 410 -6.52 21.27 -34.11
CA ASP A 410 -5.96 20.84 -35.41
C ASP A 410 -6.47 19.47 -35.87
N ASN A 411 -6.72 18.55 -34.93
CA ASN A 411 -7.30 17.25 -35.26
C ASN A 411 -8.71 17.43 -35.83
N ASN A 412 -9.52 18.28 -35.20
CA ASN A 412 -10.90 18.50 -35.59
C ASN A 412 -11.01 19.37 -36.86
N LEU A 413 -10.12 20.34 -37.07
CA LEU A 413 -9.98 21.04 -38.36
C LEU A 413 -9.58 20.06 -39.48
N LYS A 414 -8.52 19.25 -39.29
CA LYS A 414 -8.08 18.24 -40.28
C LYS A 414 -9.17 17.22 -40.63
N ASN A 415 -10.04 16.89 -39.68
CA ASN A 415 -11.13 15.91 -39.85
C ASN A 415 -12.49 16.57 -40.16
N ARG A 416 -12.56 17.90 -40.36
CA ARG A 416 -13.81 18.65 -40.63
C ARG A 416 -14.93 18.35 -39.61
N ARG A 417 -14.58 18.43 -38.31
CA ARG A 417 -15.47 18.23 -37.15
C ARG A 417 -15.57 19.51 -36.32
N ALA A 418 -16.77 19.86 -35.85
CA ALA A 418 -16.99 20.93 -34.87
C ALA A 418 -17.26 20.42 -33.43
N THR A 419 -16.95 19.15 -33.14
CA THR A 419 -17.14 18.55 -31.80
C THR A 419 -15.99 18.92 -30.85
N THR A 420 -16.28 19.01 -29.55
CA THR A 420 -15.32 19.47 -28.52
C THR A 420 -15.18 18.52 -27.32
N ASN A 421 -16.05 17.51 -27.20
CA ASN A 421 -16.02 16.47 -26.15
C ASN A 421 -14.66 15.78 -26.00
N HIS A 422 -13.93 15.54 -27.08
CA HIS A 422 -12.60 14.93 -27.01
C HIS A 422 -11.44 15.87 -26.66
N MET A 423 -11.67 17.13 -26.26
CA MET A 423 -10.60 18.04 -25.82
C MET A 423 -10.17 17.77 -24.36
N GLY A 424 -10.04 16.49 -24.01
CA GLY A 424 -9.70 15.98 -22.67
C GLY A 424 -10.86 15.37 -21.89
N THR A 425 -12.12 15.58 -22.30
CA THR A 425 -13.32 15.19 -21.54
C THR A 425 -14.09 13.97 -22.08
N ALA A 426 -13.56 13.23 -23.07
CA ALA A 426 -14.18 12.01 -23.60
C ALA A 426 -13.17 10.93 -24.06
N ILE A 427 -13.57 9.66 -23.98
CA ILE A 427 -12.86 8.48 -24.51
C ILE A 427 -13.81 7.54 -25.27
N ASP A 428 -13.36 7.00 -26.40
CA ASP A 428 -14.07 5.98 -27.19
C ASP A 428 -13.50 4.58 -26.88
N ILE A 429 -14.29 3.71 -26.25
CA ILE A 429 -13.86 2.41 -25.71
C ILE A 429 -14.43 1.27 -26.56
N VAL A 430 -13.58 0.42 -27.13
CA VAL A 430 -14.01 -0.78 -27.88
C VAL A 430 -14.10 -1.97 -26.91
N ILE A 431 -15.26 -2.63 -26.89
CA ILE A 431 -15.52 -3.82 -26.07
C ILE A 431 -15.58 -5.06 -26.95
N TYR A 432 -14.88 -6.12 -26.53
CA TYR A 432 -15.00 -7.45 -27.10
C TYR A 432 -15.86 -8.35 -26.21
N ASN A 433 -16.50 -9.38 -26.79
CA ASN A 433 -17.13 -10.49 -26.08
C ASN A 433 -16.09 -11.60 -25.74
N LYS A 434 -16.54 -12.69 -25.11
CA LYS A 434 -15.71 -13.87 -24.79
C LYS A 434 -14.97 -14.51 -25.98
N ASN A 435 -15.45 -14.32 -27.21
CA ASN A 435 -14.82 -14.83 -28.44
C ASN A 435 -13.75 -13.87 -29.00
N SER A 436 -13.43 -12.78 -28.28
CA SER A 436 -12.57 -11.68 -28.75
C SER A 436 -13.09 -10.95 -30.00
N GLN A 437 -14.41 -10.96 -30.21
CA GLN A 437 -15.08 -10.24 -31.30
C GLN A 437 -15.72 -8.95 -30.76
N VAL A 438 -15.78 -7.89 -31.57
CA VAL A 438 -16.55 -6.67 -31.24
C VAL A 438 -17.99 -7.06 -30.92
N VAL A 439 -18.53 -6.53 -29.82
CA VAL A 439 -19.91 -6.80 -29.40
C VAL A 439 -20.93 -6.35 -30.46
N SER A 440 -22.05 -7.06 -30.55
CA SER A 440 -23.14 -6.70 -31.48
C SER A 440 -23.79 -5.36 -31.11
N LEU A 441 -24.53 -4.73 -32.05
CA LEU A 441 -25.20 -3.45 -31.81
C LEU A 441 -26.19 -3.52 -30.62
N ASP A 442 -26.94 -4.61 -30.54
CA ASP A 442 -27.87 -4.88 -29.43
C ASP A 442 -27.11 -5.02 -28.10
N GLU A 443 -26.05 -5.85 -28.06
CA GLU A 443 -25.24 -5.99 -26.86
C GLU A 443 -24.56 -4.69 -26.44
N LEU A 444 -24.14 -3.85 -27.38
CA LEU A 444 -23.53 -2.55 -27.10
C LEU A 444 -24.53 -1.60 -26.43
N GLU A 445 -25.74 -1.47 -26.98
CA GLU A 445 -26.78 -0.53 -26.49
C GLU A 445 -27.55 -1.05 -25.27
N ASN A 446 -27.92 -2.34 -25.26
CA ASN A 446 -28.81 -2.91 -24.24
C ASN A 446 -28.05 -3.54 -23.08
N THR A 447 -26.93 -4.24 -23.30
CA THR A 447 -26.12 -4.79 -22.20
C THR A 447 -24.99 -3.84 -21.78
N VAL A 448 -24.00 -3.60 -22.64
CA VAL A 448 -22.76 -2.92 -22.26
C VAL A 448 -23.04 -1.49 -21.77
N ARG A 449 -23.88 -0.71 -22.47
CA ARG A 449 -24.27 0.61 -21.96
C ARG A 449 -25.19 0.52 -20.75
N LYS A 450 -26.40 -0.05 -20.87
CA LYS A 450 -27.43 0.03 -19.81
C LYS A 450 -27.16 -0.88 -18.61
N GLU A 451 -26.85 -2.16 -18.82
CA GLU A 451 -26.70 -3.13 -17.73
C GLU A 451 -25.34 -3.02 -17.02
N TRP A 452 -24.29 -2.54 -17.71
CA TRP A 452 -22.95 -2.40 -17.13
C TRP A 452 -22.55 -0.95 -16.82
N PHE A 453 -22.39 -0.08 -17.83
CA PHE A 453 -21.90 1.28 -17.60
C PHE A 453 -22.89 2.14 -16.81
N CYS A 454 -24.19 2.13 -17.14
CA CYS A 454 -25.18 2.88 -16.36
C CYS A 454 -25.30 2.36 -14.92
N THR A 455 -25.34 1.02 -14.72
CA THR A 455 -25.41 0.39 -13.40
C THR A 455 -24.23 0.74 -12.49
N TYR A 456 -22.99 0.61 -12.98
CA TYR A 456 -21.81 0.69 -12.13
C TYR A 456 -21.19 2.10 -12.04
N LEU A 457 -21.18 2.86 -13.14
CA LEU A 457 -20.63 4.23 -13.17
C LEU A 457 -21.69 5.31 -12.91
N ASN A 458 -22.97 4.94 -12.72
CA ASN A 458 -24.11 5.88 -12.70
C ASN A 458 -24.14 6.77 -13.95
N ALA A 459 -23.75 6.19 -15.09
CA ALA A 459 -23.71 6.86 -16.39
C ALA A 459 -25.10 6.98 -17.01
N THR A 460 -25.31 7.95 -17.89
CA THR A 460 -26.59 8.18 -18.58
C THR A 460 -26.55 7.80 -20.05
N MET A 461 -27.67 7.28 -20.57
CA MET A 461 -27.90 7.11 -22.00
C MET A 461 -28.20 8.47 -22.64
N GLY A 462 -27.17 9.15 -23.14
CA GLY A 462 -27.17 10.57 -23.46
C GLY A 462 -26.55 11.41 -22.33
N TRP A 463 -26.61 12.73 -22.49
CA TRP A 463 -25.93 13.67 -21.61
C TRP A 463 -26.79 14.16 -20.45
N SER A 464 -26.17 14.36 -19.28
CA SER A 464 -26.81 14.81 -18.04
C SER A 464 -25.79 15.58 -17.20
N ASN A 465 -26.19 16.72 -16.64
CA ASN A 465 -25.35 17.50 -15.73
C ASN A 465 -24.76 16.59 -14.64
N ASN A 466 -23.45 16.73 -14.39
CA ASN A 466 -22.72 16.05 -13.33
C ASN A 466 -22.88 14.51 -13.29
N ARG A 467 -22.99 13.88 -14.47
CA ARG A 467 -22.87 12.42 -14.64
C ARG A 467 -22.05 12.07 -15.87
N PHE A 468 -21.59 10.82 -15.96
CA PHE A 468 -20.95 10.29 -17.16
C PHE A 468 -21.95 10.19 -18.31
N GLY A 469 -21.67 10.84 -19.43
CA GLY A 469 -22.46 10.73 -20.65
C GLY A 469 -22.06 9.50 -21.47
N LEU A 470 -23.04 8.80 -22.05
CA LEU A 470 -22.86 7.76 -23.06
C LEU A 470 -23.55 8.17 -24.37
N GLU A 471 -22.84 8.17 -25.49
CA GLU A 471 -23.52 8.28 -26.80
C GLU A 471 -24.31 7.00 -27.09
N ARG A 472 -25.55 7.17 -27.58
CA ARG A 472 -26.43 6.09 -28.04
C ARG A 472 -26.07 5.68 -29.47
N LEU A 473 -26.54 4.51 -29.92
CA LEU A 473 -26.43 4.12 -31.34
C LEU A 473 -26.96 5.21 -32.30
N SER A 474 -28.03 5.91 -31.93
CA SER A 474 -28.62 7.00 -32.72
C SER A 474 -27.72 8.23 -32.92
N HIS A 475 -26.61 8.34 -32.17
CA HIS A 475 -25.61 9.41 -32.31
C HIS A 475 -24.42 8.99 -33.18
N GLY A 476 -24.30 7.70 -33.56
CA GLY A 476 -23.27 7.17 -34.45
C GLY A 476 -22.21 6.27 -33.77
N ALA A 477 -22.21 6.17 -32.44
CA ALA A 477 -21.30 5.31 -31.67
C ALA A 477 -21.68 3.81 -31.81
N THR A 478 -21.45 3.24 -32.98
CA THR A 478 -21.92 1.90 -33.37
C THR A 478 -20.96 0.76 -33.05
N THR A 479 -19.67 1.03 -32.85
CA THR A 479 -18.65 0.01 -32.54
C THR A 479 -17.77 0.34 -31.32
N TRP A 480 -18.14 1.39 -30.57
CA TRP A 480 -17.48 1.81 -29.33
C TRP A 480 -18.48 2.40 -28.33
N ILE A 481 -18.14 2.35 -27.05
CA ILE A 481 -18.75 3.16 -26.01
C ILE A 481 -18.04 4.51 -26.01
N HIS A 482 -18.73 5.58 -26.44
CA HIS A 482 -18.29 6.93 -26.10
C HIS A 482 -18.62 7.16 -24.62
N LEU A 483 -17.60 7.43 -23.80
CA LEU A 483 -17.75 7.80 -22.39
C LEU A 483 -17.18 9.22 -22.21
N ASP A 484 -18.02 10.14 -21.76
CA ASP A 484 -17.60 11.53 -21.53
C ASP A 484 -18.06 12.11 -20.18
N VAL A 485 -17.44 13.23 -19.81
CA VAL A 485 -17.73 14.03 -18.62
C VAL A 485 -17.97 15.51 -18.98
N ARG A 486 -18.47 15.78 -20.19
CA ARG A 486 -18.54 17.14 -20.74
C ARG A 486 -19.49 18.05 -19.95
N GLU A 487 -20.59 17.48 -19.44
CA GLU A 487 -21.64 18.15 -18.66
C GLU A 487 -21.33 18.16 -17.15
N PHE A 488 -20.09 17.85 -16.74
CA PHE A 488 -19.63 18.21 -15.40
C PHE A 488 -19.62 19.74 -15.25
N SER A 489 -19.95 20.27 -14.08
CA SER A 489 -19.76 21.68 -13.73
C SER A 489 -18.30 22.12 -13.96
N ASP A 490 -18.05 23.40 -14.26
CA ASP A 490 -16.69 23.88 -14.57
C ASP A 490 -15.72 23.76 -13.38
N GLU A 491 -16.22 23.80 -12.15
CA GLU A 491 -15.49 23.46 -10.91
C GLU A 491 -14.93 22.02 -10.91
N PHE A 492 -15.58 21.09 -11.62
CA PHE A 492 -15.14 19.71 -11.84
C PHE A 492 -14.39 19.54 -13.18
N LYS A 493 -14.05 20.64 -13.85
CA LYS A 493 -13.23 20.68 -15.08
C LYS A 493 -12.08 21.71 -14.96
N ILE A 494 -11.63 21.96 -13.72
CA ILE A 494 -10.43 22.76 -13.44
C ILE A 494 -9.15 22.01 -13.84
N ASP A 495 -8.12 22.74 -14.28
CA ASP A 495 -6.92 22.19 -14.93
C ASP A 495 -6.21 21.10 -14.10
N LYS A 496 -6.22 21.17 -12.75
CA LYS A 496 -5.61 20.15 -11.88
C LYS A 496 -6.29 18.77 -11.92
N LEU A 497 -7.45 18.65 -12.55
CA LEU A 497 -8.16 17.39 -12.76
C LEU A 497 -7.82 16.73 -14.11
N PHE A 498 -6.94 17.33 -14.90
CA PHE A 498 -6.44 16.78 -16.15
C PHE A 498 -4.97 16.36 -16.03
N SER A 499 -4.54 15.36 -16.81
CA SER A 499 -3.11 15.09 -16.95
C SER A 499 -2.73 14.42 -18.28
N LYS A 500 -1.45 14.60 -18.65
CA LYS A 500 -0.80 14.07 -19.85
C LYS A 500 -0.07 12.74 -19.61
N THR A 501 0.01 12.26 -18.36
CA THR A 501 0.87 11.13 -17.95
C THR A 501 0.12 10.09 -17.12
N ALA A 502 0.56 8.83 -17.15
CA ALA A 502 -0.01 7.76 -16.32
C ALA A 502 -0.01 8.12 -14.82
N ASN A 503 1.10 8.67 -14.33
CA ASN A 503 1.27 9.01 -12.92
C ASN A 503 0.35 10.15 -12.48
N GLY A 504 0.20 11.19 -13.30
CA GLY A 504 -0.75 12.28 -13.01
C GLY A 504 -2.22 11.86 -13.17
N LEU A 505 -2.53 10.91 -14.05
CA LEU A 505 -3.88 10.38 -14.20
C LEU A 505 -4.28 9.47 -13.03
N ASN A 506 -3.41 8.54 -12.64
CA ASN A 506 -3.57 7.71 -11.44
C ASN A 506 -3.61 8.57 -10.16
N GLY A 507 -2.76 9.60 -10.08
CA GLY A 507 -2.46 10.32 -8.85
C GLY A 507 -1.33 9.68 -8.04
N ASP A 508 -0.80 10.44 -7.09
CA ASP A 508 0.11 9.96 -6.06
C ASP A 508 -0.64 9.06 -5.05
N TYR A 509 0.09 8.21 -4.33
CA TYR A 509 -0.49 7.37 -3.28
C TYR A 509 -1.12 8.23 -2.17
N LEU A 510 -2.26 7.80 -1.62
CA LEU A 510 -3.01 8.61 -0.65
C LEU A 510 -2.16 8.87 0.61
N VAL A 511 -1.33 7.92 1.02
CA VAL A 511 -0.36 8.08 2.13
C VAL A 511 0.64 9.24 1.93
N ASN A 512 0.96 9.60 0.68
CA ASN A 512 1.85 10.73 0.38
C ASN A 512 1.14 12.08 0.46
N LEU A 513 -0.20 12.13 0.30
CA LEU A 513 -0.98 13.34 0.52
C LEU A 513 -1.02 13.72 2.00
N PHE A 514 -1.29 12.74 2.89
CA PHE A 514 -1.21 12.95 4.35
C PHE A 514 0.14 13.55 4.78
N ARG A 515 1.25 13.07 4.19
CA ARG A 515 2.60 13.56 4.47
C ARG A 515 2.85 15.01 4.02
N ARG A 516 2.03 15.57 3.11
CA ARG A 516 2.15 16.96 2.64
C ARG A 516 1.24 17.93 3.39
N ASP A 517 0.03 17.51 3.75
CA ASP A 517 -1.00 18.38 4.36
C ASP A 517 -0.73 18.81 5.83
N GLY A 518 0.36 18.32 6.45
CA GLY A 518 0.75 18.65 7.83
C GLY A 518 -0.15 18.07 8.95
N LYS A 519 -1.43 17.83 8.65
CA LYS A 519 -2.46 17.25 9.55
C LYS A 519 -2.34 15.73 9.75
N ALA A 520 -1.19 15.14 9.40
CA ALA A 520 -0.96 13.69 9.44
C ALA A 520 -1.11 13.07 10.85
N SER A 521 -0.86 13.87 11.90
CA SER A 521 -0.88 13.42 13.30
C SER A 521 -2.28 13.14 13.85
N THR A 522 -3.33 13.75 13.30
CA THR A 522 -4.68 13.77 13.93
C THR A 522 -5.74 12.88 13.28
N ILE A 523 -5.51 12.34 12.07
CA ILE A 523 -6.45 11.44 11.36
C ILE A 523 -5.99 9.96 11.41
N LEU A 524 -4.74 9.71 11.83
CA LEU A 524 -4.14 8.37 11.95
C LEU A 524 -3.84 7.98 13.41
N GLY A 525 -4.40 8.73 14.35
CA GLY A 525 -4.03 8.79 15.77
C GLY A 525 -4.89 7.93 16.70
N CYS A 526 -5.12 6.65 16.38
CA CYS A 526 -5.59 5.63 17.34
C CYS A 526 -4.92 4.24 17.17
N THR A 527 -3.77 4.16 16.47
CA THR A 527 -2.90 2.95 16.48
C THR A 527 -1.48 3.22 15.97
N GLY A 528 -1.31 4.21 15.08
CA GLY A 528 0.02 4.70 14.66
C GLY A 528 0.67 3.91 13.53
N LEU A 529 1.74 4.50 12.98
CA LEU A 529 2.61 3.97 11.91
C LEU A 529 1.89 3.43 10.66
N ALA A 530 1.64 4.35 9.72
CA ALA A 530 1.61 4.01 8.30
C ALA A 530 3.02 3.58 7.84
N THR A 531 3.38 2.33 8.12
CA THR A 531 4.50 1.67 7.44
C THR A 531 4.19 1.64 5.94
N ALA A 532 5.19 1.94 5.11
CA ALA A 532 5.11 1.56 3.70
C ALA A 532 4.98 0.03 3.62
N PRO A 533 4.24 -0.54 2.66
CA PRO A 533 3.96 -1.98 2.62
C PRO A 533 5.27 -2.77 2.57
N MET A 534 5.63 -3.40 3.69
CA MET A 534 6.62 -4.47 3.67
C MET A 534 5.98 -5.65 2.94
N ASN A 535 6.67 -6.10 1.90
CA ASN A 535 6.13 -6.88 0.79
C ASN A 535 5.17 -6.05 -0.08
N SER A 536 5.71 -5.46 -1.15
CA SER A 536 4.92 -5.24 -2.35
C SER A 536 4.25 -6.57 -2.74
N PRO A 537 2.94 -6.59 -3.10
CA PRO A 537 2.34 -7.75 -3.75
C PRO A 537 3.15 -8.13 -5.00
N ALA A 538 3.06 -9.39 -5.44
CA ALA A 538 3.74 -9.83 -6.66
C ALA A 538 3.16 -9.10 -7.89
N LEU A 539 3.81 -8.01 -8.30
CA LEU A 539 3.38 -7.13 -9.38
C LEU A 539 3.70 -7.75 -10.75
N LYS A 540 2.67 -7.87 -11.60
CA LYS A 540 2.77 -8.46 -12.95
C LYS A 540 3.11 -7.47 -14.08
N ASP A 541 3.13 -6.17 -13.80
CA ASP A 541 3.17 -5.13 -14.85
C ASP A 541 3.96 -3.91 -14.35
N SER A 542 5.29 -4.01 -14.35
CA SER A 542 6.20 -2.91 -14.02
C SER A 542 6.83 -2.37 -15.30
N SER A 543 6.56 -1.10 -15.64
CA SER A 543 7.25 -0.43 -16.75
C SER A 543 8.76 -0.28 -16.48
N LEU A 544 9.58 -0.17 -17.52
CA LEU A 544 11.03 -0.10 -17.36
C LEU A 544 11.52 1.03 -16.44
N GLU A 545 10.90 2.21 -16.50
CA GLU A 545 11.23 3.34 -15.60
C GLU A 545 10.92 3.02 -14.12
N GLU A 546 9.87 2.24 -13.86
CA GLU A 546 9.55 1.78 -12.50
C GLU A 546 10.48 0.65 -12.06
N LEU A 547 10.94 -0.21 -12.98
CA LEU A 547 12.00 -1.20 -12.69
C LEU A 547 13.36 -0.54 -12.43
N ILE A 548 13.73 0.52 -13.17
CA ILE A 548 14.92 1.35 -12.91
C ILE A 548 14.83 1.98 -11.53
N LYS A 549 13.66 2.54 -11.17
CA LYS A 549 13.42 3.15 -9.86
C LYS A 549 13.42 2.13 -8.73
N GLN A 550 12.87 0.93 -8.94
CA GLN A 550 12.98 -0.19 -8.02
C GLN A 550 14.45 -0.59 -7.83
N LEU A 551 15.21 -0.75 -8.92
CA LEU A 551 16.63 -1.14 -8.90
C LEU A 551 17.44 -0.15 -8.05
N GLY A 552 17.29 1.15 -8.31
CA GLY A 552 17.96 2.19 -7.53
C GLY A 552 17.53 2.21 -6.06
N SER A 553 16.29 1.81 -5.75
CA SER A 553 15.77 1.74 -4.37
C SER A 553 16.18 0.45 -3.63
N ALA A 554 16.47 -0.63 -4.37
CA ALA A 554 17.06 -1.84 -3.82
C ALA A 554 18.53 -1.65 -3.49
N ILE A 555 19.29 -1.01 -4.40
CA ILE A 555 20.66 -0.53 -4.17
C ILE A 555 20.71 0.33 -2.90
N SER A 556 19.86 1.36 -2.82
CA SER A 556 19.89 2.27 -1.67
C SER A 556 19.44 1.65 -0.34
N HIS A 557 18.94 0.42 -0.29
CA HIS A 557 18.51 -0.23 0.95
C HIS A 557 19.67 -0.46 1.94
N GLY A 558 20.90 -0.58 1.44
CA GLY A 558 22.12 -0.60 2.28
C GLY A 558 22.72 0.79 2.52
N GLU A 559 22.43 1.76 1.66
CA GLU A 559 23.16 3.03 1.53
C GLU A 559 22.41 4.24 2.12
N GLY A 560 21.09 4.15 2.34
CA GLY A 560 20.27 5.15 3.03
C GLY A 560 19.11 5.72 2.21
N ASN A 561 19.03 7.06 2.15
CA ASN A 561 17.98 7.85 1.49
C ASN A 561 18.59 9.12 0.84
N TYR A 562 17.75 9.97 0.22
CA TYR A 562 18.21 11.18 -0.49
C TYR A 562 18.95 12.22 0.37
N GLU A 563 18.87 12.14 1.69
CA GLU A 563 19.54 13.04 2.64
C GLU A 563 20.85 12.46 3.20
N SER A 564 21.11 11.16 3.01
CA SER A 564 22.24 10.47 3.64
C SER A 564 23.58 10.98 3.15
N TYR A 565 24.57 11.06 4.03
CA TYR A 565 25.95 11.33 3.64
C TYR A 565 26.96 10.80 4.64
N ASN A 566 28.21 10.67 4.21
CA ASN A 566 29.35 10.44 5.11
C ASN A 566 30.49 11.41 4.82
N THR A 567 31.40 11.60 5.78
CA THR A 567 32.52 12.54 5.69
C THR A 567 33.78 11.94 5.06
N GLY A 568 33.71 10.68 4.60
CA GLY A 568 34.85 9.92 4.10
C GLY A 568 35.67 9.24 5.21
N THR A 569 36.85 8.76 4.85
CA THR A 569 37.65 7.86 5.69
C THR A 569 38.98 8.47 6.17
N ILE A 570 39.51 7.95 7.28
CA ILE A 570 40.93 8.03 7.65
C ILE A 570 41.36 6.63 8.09
N LYS A 571 42.54 6.15 7.62
CA LYS A 571 43.03 4.78 7.87
C LYS A 571 41.96 3.69 7.63
N ASN A 572 41.29 3.76 6.48
CA ASN A 572 40.24 2.82 6.03
C ASN A 572 39.04 2.66 7.00
N LYS A 573 38.77 3.67 7.84
CA LYS A 573 37.54 3.77 8.64
C LYS A 573 36.78 5.05 8.32
N VAL A 574 35.47 4.94 8.05
CA VAL A 574 34.56 6.09 7.90
C VAL A 574 34.49 6.86 9.22
N ILE A 575 34.62 8.19 9.16
CA ILE A 575 34.72 9.02 10.37
C ILE A 575 33.36 9.42 10.92
N HIS A 576 32.52 10.06 10.12
CA HIS A 576 31.12 10.30 10.43
C HIS A 576 30.22 9.79 9.31
N SER A 577 29.10 9.16 9.66
CA SER A 577 28.09 8.68 8.71
C SER A 577 26.70 9.03 9.22
N PHE A 578 25.91 9.66 8.35
CA PHE A 578 24.58 10.18 8.65
C PHE A 578 23.59 9.48 7.74
N LEU A 579 23.03 8.35 8.20
CA LEU A 579 22.16 7.52 7.37
C LEU A 579 20.76 8.12 7.18
N TYR A 580 20.24 8.88 8.15
CA TYR A 580 18.90 9.49 8.08
C TYR A 580 18.84 10.92 8.69
N PRO A 581 19.61 11.90 8.18
CA PRO A 581 19.55 13.28 8.66
C PRO A 581 18.25 13.98 8.21
N ALA A 582 18.00 15.19 8.73
CA ALA A 582 16.76 15.92 8.50
C ALA A 582 16.54 16.26 7.02
N LYS A 583 15.27 16.33 6.57
CA LYS A 583 14.94 16.68 5.19
C LYS A 583 15.48 18.07 4.82
N GLY A 584 16.15 18.16 3.68
CA GLY A 584 16.86 19.35 3.23
C GLY A 584 18.33 19.43 3.66
N THR A 585 18.87 18.44 4.38
CA THR A 585 20.31 18.42 4.75
C THR A 585 21.20 18.37 3.51
N VAL A 586 20.86 17.48 2.58
CA VAL A 586 21.51 17.34 1.27
C VAL A 586 20.61 17.91 0.17
N THR A 587 19.29 17.63 0.19
CA THR A 587 18.40 17.97 -0.94
C THR A 587 18.15 19.47 -1.16
N ASN A 588 18.46 20.34 -0.19
CA ASN A 588 18.41 21.80 -0.40
C ASN A 588 19.74 22.41 -0.87
N LYS A 589 20.86 21.67 -0.81
CA LYS A 589 22.18 22.17 -1.23
C LYS A 589 22.31 22.11 -2.75
N THR A 590 23.07 23.04 -3.32
CA THR A 590 23.47 22.96 -4.73
C THR A 590 24.62 21.97 -4.93
N ILE A 591 24.81 21.49 -6.16
CA ILE A 591 25.98 20.65 -6.50
C ILE A 591 27.30 21.38 -6.19
N ASN A 592 27.39 22.69 -6.44
CA ASN A 592 28.59 23.49 -6.11
C ASN A 592 28.85 23.49 -4.59
N GLN A 593 27.83 23.73 -3.76
CA GLN A 593 27.97 23.67 -2.29
C GLN A 593 28.40 22.30 -1.75
N ILE A 594 28.01 21.21 -2.42
CA ILE A 594 28.47 19.87 -2.08
C ILE A 594 29.94 19.71 -2.48
N ILE A 595 30.33 20.14 -3.69
CA ILE A 595 31.71 20.09 -4.20
C ILE A 595 32.68 20.93 -3.36
N GLU A 596 32.28 22.12 -2.93
CA GLU A 596 33.04 23.01 -2.05
C GLU A 596 33.40 22.30 -0.73
N SER A 597 32.46 21.54 -0.16
CA SER A 597 32.66 20.80 1.10
C SER A 597 33.76 19.71 1.03
N TYR A 598 34.15 19.26 -0.17
CA TYR A 598 35.15 18.19 -0.33
C TYR A 598 36.54 18.59 0.19
N THR A 599 36.82 19.90 0.22
CA THR A 599 38.07 20.50 0.73
C THR A 599 38.24 20.35 2.25
N LEU A 600 37.14 20.13 2.98
CA LEU A 600 37.14 20.00 4.44
C LEU A 600 37.80 18.69 4.91
N SER A 601 38.13 18.63 6.19
CA SER A 601 38.68 17.42 6.83
C SER A 601 37.61 16.35 7.01
N PRO A 602 37.91 15.03 6.89
CA PRO A 602 36.96 13.97 7.25
C PRO A 602 36.44 14.01 8.69
N ARG A 603 37.08 14.78 9.58
CA ARG A 603 36.59 15.03 10.95
C ARG A 603 35.52 16.13 11.04
N ASP A 604 35.41 16.97 10.01
CA ASP A 604 34.38 18.00 9.90
C ASP A 604 33.04 17.36 9.50
N THR A 605 31.99 17.59 10.29
CA THR A 605 30.66 17.02 10.04
C THR A 605 29.92 17.69 8.89
N SER A 606 30.36 18.86 8.42
CA SER A 606 29.80 19.53 7.23
C SER A 606 30.38 19.03 5.90
N ARG A 607 31.40 18.17 5.95
CA ARG A 607 31.99 17.52 4.76
C ARG A 607 31.05 16.47 4.17
N MET A 608 30.61 16.67 2.94
CA MET A 608 29.65 15.78 2.28
C MET A 608 30.34 14.89 1.23
N PHE A 609 31.22 13.99 1.67
CA PHE A 609 32.11 13.23 0.78
C PHE A 609 31.37 12.28 -0.16
N ALA A 610 30.48 11.44 0.37
CA ALA A 610 29.56 10.63 -0.42
C ALA A 610 28.12 11.01 -0.05
N VAL A 611 27.25 11.24 -1.04
CA VAL A 611 25.94 11.89 -0.81
C VAL A 611 24.75 11.19 -1.45
N GLY A 612 23.61 11.36 -0.77
CA GLY A 612 22.28 11.00 -1.25
C GLY A 612 22.03 9.50 -1.31
N LYS A 613 20.93 9.16 -1.98
CA LYS A 613 20.39 7.80 -2.13
C LYS A 613 21.41 6.82 -2.72
N TYR A 614 22.34 7.34 -3.51
CA TYR A 614 23.32 6.58 -4.29
C TYR A 614 24.76 6.72 -3.79
N GLN A 615 24.97 7.38 -2.64
CA GLN A 615 26.28 7.67 -2.02
C GLN A 615 27.33 8.16 -3.04
N ILE A 616 26.95 9.18 -3.81
CA ILE A 616 27.77 9.70 -4.92
C ILE A 616 29.00 10.41 -4.35
N THR A 617 30.18 9.90 -4.67
CA THR A 617 31.50 10.39 -4.25
C THR A 617 32.01 11.57 -5.11
N PRO A 618 33.14 12.23 -4.76
CA PRO A 618 33.53 13.50 -5.38
C PRO A 618 33.73 13.48 -6.89
N ASP A 619 34.35 12.43 -7.41
CA ASP A 619 34.65 12.32 -8.84
C ASP A 619 33.41 12.01 -9.68
N PRO A 620 32.58 10.99 -9.37
CA PRO A 620 31.31 10.81 -10.07
C PRO A 620 30.34 11.99 -9.93
N MET A 621 30.42 12.83 -8.88
CA MET A 621 29.68 14.10 -8.84
C MET A 621 30.17 15.10 -9.91
N ARG A 622 31.49 15.28 -10.03
CA ARG A 622 32.11 16.15 -11.07
C ARG A 622 31.82 15.64 -12.47
N GLU A 623 31.96 14.33 -12.69
CA GLU A 623 31.69 13.67 -13.96
C GLU A 623 30.20 13.76 -14.33
N ALA A 624 29.28 13.56 -13.38
CA ALA A 624 27.83 13.76 -13.59
C ALA A 624 27.51 15.22 -13.96
N LYS A 625 28.11 16.19 -13.26
CA LYS A 625 27.95 17.62 -13.56
C LYS A 625 28.32 17.93 -15.01
N LEU A 626 29.48 17.45 -15.46
CA LEU A 626 29.96 17.62 -16.83
C LEU A 626 29.08 16.88 -17.85
N LYS A 627 28.80 15.59 -17.62
CA LYS A 627 28.10 14.71 -18.57
C LYS A 627 26.65 15.13 -18.79
N LEU A 628 25.97 15.60 -17.74
CA LEU A 628 24.57 16.04 -17.79
C LEU A 628 24.41 17.55 -18.04
N LYS A 629 25.52 18.26 -18.29
CA LYS A 629 25.61 19.71 -18.58
C LYS A 629 24.98 20.60 -17.49
N LEU A 630 25.26 20.29 -16.23
CA LEU A 630 24.75 21.01 -15.06
C LEU A 630 25.65 22.20 -14.71
N SER A 631 25.05 23.36 -14.42
CA SER A 631 25.78 24.57 -13.99
C SER A 631 26.46 24.37 -12.62
N GLY A 632 25.90 23.49 -11.80
CA GLY A 632 26.24 23.25 -10.40
C GLY A 632 25.40 24.08 -9.42
N ASN A 633 24.58 25.01 -9.91
CA ASN A 633 23.64 25.79 -9.09
C ASN A 633 22.30 25.08 -8.92
N GLU A 634 22.08 23.95 -9.60
CA GLU A 634 20.93 23.08 -9.38
C GLU A 634 20.98 22.46 -7.98
N LYS A 635 19.83 22.39 -7.30
CA LYS A 635 19.70 21.65 -6.05
C LYS A 635 19.90 20.16 -6.29
N PHE A 636 20.64 19.49 -5.42
CA PHE A 636 20.85 18.04 -5.46
C PHE A 636 19.65 17.28 -4.84
N ASP A 637 18.46 17.59 -5.35
CA ASP A 637 17.17 17.11 -4.85
C ASP A 637 16.87 15.66 -5.26
N GLU A 638 15.72 15.14 -4.80
CA GLU A 638 15.28 13.77 -5.10
C GLU A 638 15.23 13.49 -6.62
N ASN A 639 14.81 14.46 -7.43
CA ASN A 639 14.71 14.30 -8.88
C ASN A 639 16.09 14.31 -9.55
N LEU A 640 16.99 15.19 -9.11
CA LEU A 640 18.34 15.27 -9.68
C LEU A 640 19.18 14.04 -9.31
N GLN A 641 18.99 13.50 -8.11
CA GLN A 641 19.62 12.22 -7.71
C GLN A 641 19.15 11.05 -8.58
N GLU A 642 17.84 10.91 -8.82
CA GLU A 642 17.31 9.88 -9.73
C GLU A 642 17.76 10.09 -11.19
N ARG A 643 17.82 11.36 -11.65
CA ARG A 643 18.33 11.69 -12.99
C ARG A 643 19.81 11.31 -13.13
N ILE A 644 20.65 11.57 -12.12
CA ILE A 644 22.06 11.19 -12.13
C ILE A 644 22.22 9.66 -12.11
N PHE A 645 21.40 8.93 -11.37
CA PHE A 645 21.39 7.46 -11.44
C PHE A 645 21.06 6.95 -12.85
N ARG A 646 19.96 7.45 -13.43
CA ARG A 646 19.41 7.02 -14.73
C ARG A 646 20.26 7.43 -15.94
N GLU A 647 20.82 8.64 -15.96
CA GLU A 647 21.52 9.22 -17.13
C GLU A 647 23.05 9.19 -17.00
N TYR A 648 23.60 9.07 -15.79
CA TYR A 648 25.05 9.03 -15.56
C TYR A 648 25.54 7.70 -14.96
N LEU A 649 25.09 7.30 -13.76
CA LEU A 649 25.67 6.14 -13.07
C LEU A 649 25.48 4.84 -13.86
N ILE A 650 24.26 4.53 -14.31
CA ILE A 650 24.04 3.28 -15.06
C ILE A 650 24.55 3.32 -16.51
N PRO A 651 24.34 4.37 -17.37
CA PRO A 651 24.70 4.26 -18.79
C PRO A 651 26.04 4.90 -19.16
N SER A 652 26.55 5.87 -18.37
CA SER A 652 27.82 6.54 -18.66
C SER A 652 28.97 5.93 -17.85
N LYS A 653 28.77 5.67 -16.55
CA LYS A 653 29.82 5.12 -15.67
C LYS A 653 29.85 3.58 -15.65
N ARG A 654 28.70 2.92 -15.74
CA ARG A 654 28.58 1.44 -15.79
C ARG A 654 27.96 0.95 -17.11
N PRO A 655 28.53 1.30 -18.29
CA PRO A 655 27.87 1.10 -19.59
C PRO A 655 27.39 -0.33 -19.88
N LYS A 656 28.00 -1.37 -19.29
CA LYS A 656 27.47 -2.75 -19.29
C LYS A 656 26.13 -2.87 -18.54
N LEU A 657 26.04 -2.40 -17.29
CA LEU A 657 24.80 -2.33 -16.52
C LEU A 657 23.76 -1.45 -17.24
N GLY A 658 24.15 -0.30 -17.77
CA GLY A 658 23.25 0.56 -18.54
C GLY A 658 22.75 -0.06 -19.85
N ASN A 659 23.57 -0.85 -20.54
CA ASN A 659 23.16 -1.61 -21.72
C ASN A 659 22.17 -2.72 -21.36
N PHE A 660 22.39 -3.44 -20.26
CA PHE A 660 21.44 -4.43 -19.75
C PHE A 660 20.12 -3.77 -19.35
N VAL A 661 20.18 -2.73 -18.50
CA VAL A 661 18.99 -2.07 -17.94
C VAL A 661 18.20 -1.30 -18.99
N LEU A 662 18.84 -0.54 -19.87
CA LEU A 662 18.13 0.32 -20.84
C LEU A 662 17.84 -0.35 -22.20
N LYS A 663 18.45 -1.51 -22.50
CA LYS A 663 18.39 -2.14 -23.84
C LYS A 663 18.30 -3.67 -23.85
N GLY A 664 18.30 -4.34 -22.70
CA GLY A 664 18.31 -5.80 -22.60
C GLY A 664 19.63 -6.48 -23.00
N ILE A 665 20.71 -5.71 -23.25
CA ILE A 665 21.97 -6.25 -23.78
C ILE A 665 22.88 -6.68 -22.61
N GLY A 666 22.91 -7.98 -22.32
CA GLY A 666 23.80 -8.59 -21.34
C GLY A 666 23.17 -9.82 -20.67
N ASN A 667 23.60 -10.11 -19.45
CA ASN A 667 22.99 -11.09 -18.56
C ASN A 667 22.88 -10.51 -17.13
N THR A 668 22.08 -11.14 -16.27
CA THR A 668 21.81 -10.69 -14.89
C THR A 668 23.04 -10.71 -13.99
N GLU A 669 23.98 -11.62 -14.19
CA GLU A 669 25.18 -11.77 -13.36
C GLU A 669 26.24 -10.70 -13.68
N ASP A 670 26.52 -10.44 -14.97
CA ASP A 670 27.32 -9.28 -15.41
C ASP A 670 26.71 -7.96 -14.92
N ALA A 671 25.39 -7.82 -14.97
CA ALA A 671 24.70 -6.61 -14.50
C ALA A 671 24.84 -6.44 -12.97
N GLN A 672 24.68 -7.52 -12.18
CA GLN A 672 24.97 -7.50 -10.75
C GLN A 672 26.45 -7.21 -10.47
N TYR A 673 27.38 -7.78 -11.24
CA TYR A 673 28.81 -7.55 -11.08
C TYR A 673 29.20 -6.09 -11.32
N GLU A 674 28.62 -5.44 -12.34
CA GLU A 674 28.83 -4.01 -12.57
C GLU A 674 28.16 -3.12 -11.52
N ALA A 675 27.04 -3.55 -10.93
CA ALA A 675 26.46 -2.88 -9.76
C ALA A 675 27.36 -3.02 -8.52
N ALA A 676 27.94 -4.20 -8.27
CA ALA A 676 28.88 -4.44 -7.16
C ALA A 676 30.17 -3.61 -7.26
N LYS A 677 30.62 -3.28 -8.48
CA LYS A 677 31.75 -2.36 -8.72
C LYS A 677 31.43 -0.89 -8.47
N GLU A 678 30.16 -0.52 -8.29
CA GLU A 678 29.72 0.86 -8.05
C GLU A 678 29.21 1.06 -6.62
N TRP A 679 28.42 0.13 -6.09
CA TRP A 679 27.81 0.22 -4.74
C TRP A 679 28.31 -0.91 -3.85
N ALA A 680 28.97 -0.56 -2.76
CA ALA A 680 29.62 -1.51 -1.87
C ALA A 680 28.63 -2.49 -1.21
N SER A 681 27.36 -2.08 -1.02
CA SER A 681 26.30 -2.93 -0.49
C SER A 681 25.83 -4.05 -1.42
N ILE A 682 26.29 -4.12 -2.69
CA ILE A 682 25.96 -5.20 -3.62
C ILE A 682 27.11 -6.22 -3.67
N ALA A 683 26.79 -7.50 -3.45
CA ALA A 683 27.80 -8.55 -3.52
C ALA A 683 28.25 -8.81 -4.96
N THR A 684 29.54 -9.12 -5.13
CA THR A 684 30.09 -9.71 -6.36
C THR A 684 29.49 -11.12 -6.54
N PRO A 685 28.93 -11.47 -7.72
CA PRO A 685 28.33 -12.79 -7.92
C PRO A 685 29.33 -13.94 -7.69
N GLN A 686 28.83 -15.13 -7.37
CA GLN A 686 29.68 -16.30 -7.16
C GLN A 686 30.48 -16.61 -8.43
N GLY A 687 31.77 -16.94 -8.29
CA GLY A 687 32.66 -17.21 -9.43
C GLY A 687 33.30 -15.97 -10.06
N TYR A 688 32.80 -14.76 -9.79
CA TYR A 688 33.40 -13.51 -10.27
C TYR A 688 34.52 -13.04 -9.32
N GLN A 689 35.56 -12.43 -9.87
CA GLN A 689 36.71 -11.93 -9.11
C GLN A 689 36.39 -10.59 -8.43
N ILE A 690 36.75 -10.43 -7.15
CA ILE A 690 36.69 -9.12 -6.47
C ILE A 690 37.89 -8.23 -6.86
N SER A 691 37.93 -7.00 -6.36
CA SER A 691 39.03 -6.07 -6.64
C SER A 691 40.40 -6.64 -6.26
N GLN A 692 41.40 -6.44 -7.13
CA GLN A 692 42.80 -6.82 -6.85
C GLN A 692 43.33 -6.14 -5.58
N ASN A 693 42.89 -4.91 -5.31
CA ASN A 693 43.23 -4.16 -4.10
C ASN A 693 42.62 -4.77 -2.81
N CYS A 694 41.70 -5.72 -2.95
CA CYS A 694 41.10 -6.51 -1.87
C CYS A 694 41.60 -7.98 -1.88
N GLY A 695 42.72 -8.26 -2.56
CA GLY A 695 43.32 -9.59 -2.66
C GLY A 695 42.87 -10.43 -3.86
N GLY A 696 42.00 -9.91 -4.73
CA GLY A 696 41.72 -10.49 -6.05
C GLY A 696 41.15 -11.91 -6.05
N HIS A 697 40.58 -12.39 -4.94
CA HIS A 697 40.01 -13.74 -4.86
C HIS A 697 38.65 -13.87 -5.57
N ILE A 698 38.29 -15.11 -5.88
CA ILE A 698 36.98 -15.45 -6.44
C ILE A 698 35.91 -15.30 -5.35
N SER A 699 34.80 -14.63 -5.67
CA SER A 699 33.68 -14.44 -4.77
C SER A 699 32.88 -15.73 -4.56
N ASP A 700 32.43 -15.91 -3.32
CA ASP A 700 31.45 -16.91 -2.88
C ASP A 700 29.99 -16.45 -3.08
N GLY A 701 29.79 -15.24 -3.63
CA GLY A 701 28.48 -14.60 -3.78
C GLY A 701 28.03 -13.76 -2.58
N THR A 702 28.85 -13.63 -1.53
CA THR A 702 28.50 -12.92 -0.29
C THR A 702 29.26 -11.61 -0.05
N LYS A 703 30.40 -11.41 -0.73
CA LYS A 703 31.33 -10.28 -0.51
C LYS A 703 31.14 -9.13 -1.49
N SER A 704 31.40 -7.91 -1.05
CA SER A 704 31.48 -6.72 -1.90
C SER A 704 32.62 -6.82 -2.91
N PHE A 705 32.56 -6.07 -4.02
CA PHE A 705 33.71 -5.95 -4.93
C PHE A 705 34.91 -5.26 -4.26
N TYR A 706 34.65 -4.37 -3.29
CA TYR A 706 35.66 -3.63 -2.51
C TYR A 706 35.73 -4.09 -1.04
N GLU A 707 35.47 -5.39 -0.79
CA GLU A 707 35.37 -5.98 0.54
C GLU A 707 36.53 -5.55 1.46
N SER A 708 36.19 -4.91 2.59
CA SER A 708 37.14 -4.37 3.58
C SER A 708 36.38 -3.98 4.85
N THR A 709 37.09 -3.62 5.93
CA THR A 709 36.48 -3.21 7.22
C THR A 709 35.56 -1.98 7.18
N ALA A 710 35.43 -1.32 6.02
CA ALA A 710 34.48 -0.22 5.79
C ALA A 710 33.43 -0.54 4.71
N ASN A 711 33.64 -1.59 3.90
CA ASN A 711 32.83 -1.94 2.74
C ASN A 711 32.44 -3.41 2.82
N HIS A 712 31.17 -3.69 3.08
CA HIS A 712 30.62 -5.05 3.13
C HIS A 712 29.31 -5.10 2.33
N ALA A 713 29.06 -6.21 1.64
CA ALA A 713 27.80 -6.37 0.92
C ALA A 713 26.62 -6.56 1.88
N ASN A 714 25.51 -5.88 1.60
CA ASN A 714 24.25 -6.10 2.27
C ASN A 714 23.49 -7.21 1.53
N LYS A 715 23.40 -8.38 2.17
CA LYS A 715 22.73 -9.56 1.60
C LYS A 715 21.33 -9.24 1.05
N LYS A 716 20.51 -8.47 1.79
CA LYS A 716 19.14 -8.16 1.38
C LYS A 716 19.08 -7.15 0.23
N SER A 717 19.99 -6.17 0.19
CA SER A 717 20.13 -5.28 -0.98
C SER A 717 20.50 -6.09 -2.22
N THR A 718 21.45 -7.01 -2.10
CA THR A 718 21.88 -7.93 -3.16
C THR A 718 20.73 -8.82 -3.65
N GLU A 719 19.95 -9.42 -2.74
CA GLU A 719 18.78 -10.26 -3.08
C GLU A 719 17.73 -9.48 -3.88
N MET A 720 17.38 -8.26 -3.46
CA MET A 720 16.42 -7.42 -4.18
C MET A 720 16.96 -6.93 -5.54
N VAL A 721 18.26 -6.60 -5.63
CA VAL A 721 18.90 -6.22 -6.90
C VAL A 721 18.85 -7.38 -7.91
N LYS A 722 19.13 -8.62 -7.49
CA LYS A 722 18.95 -9.81 -8.34
C LYS A 722 17.52 -9.93 -8.85
N GLU A 723 16.53 -9.90 -7.96
CA GLU A 723 15.10 -10.02 -8.29
C GLU A 723 14.65 -8.95 -9.31
N ILE A 724 15.18 -7.73 -9.22
CA ILE A 724 14.83 -6.63 -10.13
C ILE A 724 15.58 -6.72 -11.45
N LEU A 725 16.85 -7.15 -11.46
CA LEU A 725 17.59 -7.42 -12.70
C LEU A 725 16.94 -8.58 -13.49
N GLU A 726 16.41 -9.60 -12.80
CA GLU A 726 15.62 -10.67 -13.43
C GLU A 726 14.32 -10.14 -14.07
N LYS A 727 13.58 -9.24 -13.39
CA LYS A 727 12.39 -8.57 -13.95
C LYS A 727 12.74 -7.68 -15.14
N ILE A 728 13.90 -7.01 -15.12
CA ILE A 728 14.42 -6.20 -16.24
C ILE A 728 14.75 -7.11 -17.44
N ASN A 729 15.36 -8.28 -17.21
CA ASN A 729 15.57 -9.28 -18.25
C ASN A 729 14.24 -9.73 -18.87
N GLN A 730 13.26 -10.07 -18.03
CA GLN A 730 11.91 -10.47 -18.47
C GLN A 730 11.16 -9.35 -19.20
N TYR A 731 11.41 -8.08 -18.87
CA TYR A 731 10.81 -6.93 -19.57
C TYR A 731 11.35 -6.80 -20.99
N HIS A 732 12.67 -6.96 -21.20
CA HIS A 732 13.29 -6.87 -22.53
C HIS A 732 13.12 -8.15 -23.38
N GLN A 733 12.39 -9.15 -22.88
CA GLN A 733 12.03 -10.40 -23.59
C GLN A 733 10.56 -10.43 -24.06
N GLN A 734 9.84 -9.30 -23.94
CA GLN A 734 8.43 -9.12 -24.33
C GLN A 734 8.28 -8.20 -25.54
#